data_AF-A0A661DEF5-F1
#
_entry.id   AF-A0A661DEF5-F1
#
_cell.length_a   1.000
_cell.length_b   1.000
_cell.length_c   1.000
_cell.angle_alpha   90.00
_cell.angle_beta   90.00
_cell.angle_gamma   90.00
#
_symmetry.space_group_name_H-M   'P 1'
#
loop_
_entity.id
_entity.type
_entity.pdbx_description
1 polymer ?
#
loop_
_entity_poly.entity_id
_entity_poly.type
_entity_poly.pdbx_seq_one_letter_code
_entity_poly.pdbx_strand_id
1 'polypeptide(L)'
;MENILDPELEAYIKEHEAEINAGSAVNIVDNTDNLINERDQYLADNAPFATLQKEDEQEVMLEQKNQNTIDSDNAYRSSDLVKSGPPVEKYNYEQAYSQGNTFSADEDGGIELSNSAANPNKIDIAGFDMVTGENVTGQYQDEDGWISQALKSIKESKTNTVTGAPVEDSVPLAQLAYGMKIEGVEYDEFKNAATNNWTEDQKRLAWKASEGAYFREKYFPEMVKEAEGEAYPETQMEQSYAEQDLSSTPDWLEAVKGFYEYTEGAPYSGTDEELSDYGLWRMSMMNNMAYLSMLTARSVNGTDEFKKSMYDMMSIYENTDMSWSAFGRGVAAVASDPSTYMGIKLMASGATVAGKTVLKKILMKAGQTAKIGAMEGGAYMAADDAMRQTIEGEHTGESYDPVRGAVSTAVGVGAGALLGGVMGGAMSEPGVQFGKNLIRQAAKNWNTTRPPMMGTMRAQIGGINPEMFKAPSTAHTTRGRSIPELREVLPNEKRVTGKTPVEGQPIKMNDGAEFKSIDLDSPNSVKVTDDTINTAWAKAVNDSPEMASNKVVEFDMTPKDADFWSRALSLPNRARYWYEVSTEGMRDLLPTLSQKELSQFFNLVGATSPQADPNINIRRALSLLGHETSGSPANTAIAKKAGDKGGAVRKAFSGEDFDTNKIHNFTGTFEFLAGHSRSAPLSTNDRQVATSFGIQDKDLFSNQTLYEPVSRFYMNLRDELNAKLGPDEEPYQTWQLQAMGWVQERIDKNGRIEGDDYLMALDKVRDELVEAGVMRKGSKFTPEVLTHPKFQEVVDPTTQAFNDAKITTIEVMSELSPQTQRLMKLSNELNSDPIAQKRVNNALRKTMRQIINREGKNPSLASRVLSSITGKKQDITRIDIGQGTFEGAMNENMRIPLGEGLSDTHINQFLAVMGDGLKQNGTPASRYRAVNAGDVVAEGAVRTYSMFIHATDGVDAMNISKSLGHDVSVTHISNGTRIDIIPNFNDAGEMDGITLDTLNDAVKSFAPELAESISVMPVDFNSNYIDISETKSIISTISKSITDDAVAQMKEALPNESIKSIRKALTGAGDFQSYPASKRKRLKRIWSDRQRRISDASGQRAEFKRILARQEKEIGEVADRLAKNKGGKS
;
A
#
# COMPACT_ATOMS: atom_id res chain seq x y z
N MET A 1 29.81 40.48 31.72
CA MET A 1 29.56 40.42 30.27
C MET A 1 29.97 41.76 29.70
N GLU A 2 31.27 42.03 29.71
CA GLU A 2 31.90 43.17 29.03
C GLU A 2 33.13 42.56 28.35
N ASN A 3 33.36 42.95 27.09
CA ASN A 3 34.40 42.48 26.16
C ASN A 3 34.01 41.24 25.32
N ILE A 4 33.22 41.48 24.27
CA ILE A 4 33.59 41.38 22.85
C ILE A 4 32.48 42.14 22.11
N LEU A 5 32.76 43.39 21.72
CA LEU A 5 31.93 44.11 20.75
C LEU A 5 32.80 44.46 19.56
N ASP A 6 32.21 44.30 18.39
CA ASP A 6 32.75 44.60 17.08
C ASP A 6 33.12 46.09 16.97
N PRO A 7 34.33 46.46 16.49
CA PRO A 7 34.73 47.86 16.31
C PRO A 7 33.74 48.70 15.48
N GLU A 8 33.01 48.10 14.55
CA GLU A 8 32.00 48.80 13.74
C GLU A 8 30.74 49.11 14.55
N LEU A 9 30.36 48.21 15.46
CA LEU A 9 29.25 48.42 16.39
C LEU A 9 29.60 49.46 17.46
N GLU A 10 30.86 49.52 17.89
CA GLU A 10 31.37 50.54 18.80
C GLU A 10 31.36 51.94 18.17
N ALA A 11 31.66 52.05 16.87
CA ALA A 11 31.56 53.30 16.12
C ALA A 11 30.11 53.78 15.94
N TYR A 12 29.20 52.86 15.58
CA TYR A 12 27.78 53.14 15.39
C TYR A 12 27.08 53.59 16.69
N ILE A 13 27.35 52.90 17.81
CA ILE A 13 26.81 53.26 19.13
C ILE A 13 27.29 54.63 19.57
N LYS A 14 28.54 54.99 19.28
CA LYS A 14 29.14 56.28 19.65
C LYS A 14 28.58 57.44 18.81
N GLU A 15 28.17 57.17 17.57
CA GLU A 15 27.55 58.16 16.68
C GLU A 15 26.09 58.48 17.08
N HIS A 16 25.37 57.51 17.65
CA HIS A 16 23.96 57.64 18.05
C HIS A 16 23.75 57.76 19.58
N GLU A 17 24.83 57.93 20.34
CA GLU A 17 24.83 57.96 21.81
C GLU A 17 23.97 59.11 22.39
N ALA A 18 23.82 60.21 21.65
CA ALA A 18 22.99 61.34 22.07
C ALA A 18 21.47 61.07 21.93
N GLU A 19 21.07 60.25 20.96
CA GLU A 19 19.67 59.89 20.71
C GLU A 19 19.20 58.75 21.63
N ILE A 20 20.10 57.80 21.90
CA ILE A 20 19.87 56.70 22.85
C ILE A 20 19.68 57.23 24.28
N ASN A 21 20.41 58.27 24.67
CA ASN A 21 20.31 58.88 26.00
C ASN A 21 19.08 59.79 26.20
N ALA A 22 18.32 60.11 25.15
CA ALA A 22 17.17 61.02 25.21
C ALA A 22 15.79 60.32 25.35
N GLY A 23 15.70 58.99 25.25
CA GLY A 23 14.42 58.26 25.25
C GLY A 23 13.99 57.67 26.60
N SER A 24 12.81 58.03 27.10
CA SER A 24 12.17 57.37 28.25
C SER A 24 11.81 55.91 27.94
N ALA A 25 11.96 55.02 28.92
CA ALA A 25 12.02 53.54 28.85
C ALA A 25 10.80 52.76 28.28
N VAL A 26 9.89 53.38 27.53
CA VAL A 26 8.72 52.69 26.94
C VAL A 26 8.86 52.47 25.41
N ASN A 27 9.87 53.05 24.74
CA ASN A 27 10.03 52.97 23.27
C ASN A 27 11.29 52.20 22.78
N ILE A 28 11.90 51.34 23.60
CA ILE A 28 13.18 50.70 23.24
C ILE A 28 13.01 49.53 22.25
N VAL A 29 11.85 48.85 22.23
CA VAL A 29 11.65 47.69 21.34
C VAL A 29 11.42 48.11 19.88
N ASP A 30 10.59 49.13 19.63
CA ASP A 30 10.29 49.58 18.26
C ASP A 30 11.46 50.32 17.59
N ASN A 31 12.36 50.92 18.38
CA ASN A 31 13.55 51.58 17.83
C ASN A 31 14.65 50.60 17.43
N THR A 32 14.66 49.37 17.96
CA THR A 32 15.72 48.39 17.66
C THR A 32 15.59 47.86 16.23
N ASP A 33 14.36 47.63 15.77
CA ASP A 33 14.10 47.14 14.40
C ASP A 33 14.33 48.22 13.34
N ASN A 34 14.05 49.49 13.65
CA ASN A 34 14.37 50.60 12.74
C ASN A 34 15.87 50.83 12.60
N LEU A 35 16.63 50.74 13.70
CA LEU A 35 18.10 50.89 13.66
C LEU A 35 18.78 49.74 12.91
N ILE A 36 18.22 48.52 12.97
CA ILE A 36 18.72 47.36 12.18
C ILE A 36 18.46 47.59 10.69
N ASN A 37 17.27 48.08 10.32
CA ASN A 37 16.94 48.35 8.92
C ASN A 37 17.76 49.52 8.35
N GLU A 38 18.01 50.57 9.13
CA GLU A 38 18.84 51.71 8.73
C GLU A 38 20.32 51.33 8.58
N ARG A 39 20.84 50.43 9.43
CA ARG A 39 22.18 49.85 9.27
C ARG A 39 22.29 49.07 7.96
N ASP A 40 21.31 48.23 7.66
CA ASP A 40 21.35 47.37 6.47
C ASP A 40 21.20 48.21 5.18
N GLN A 41 20.43 49.30 5.23
CA GLN A 41 20.32 50.28 4.15
C GLN A 41 21.62 51.07 3.96
N TYR A 42 22.27 51.52 5.05
CA TYR A 42 23.54 52.25 4.99
C TYR A 42 24.68 51.38 4.43
N LEU A 43 24.72 50.09 4.77
CA LEU A 43 25.67 49.12 4.22
C LEU A 43 25.41 48.82 2.74
N ALA A 44 24.15 48.88 2.29
CA ALA A 44 23.78 48.73 0.89
C ALA A 44 24.14 49.98 0.06
N ASP A 45 23.94 51.17 0.61
CA ASP A 45 24.10 52.44 -0.12
C ASP A 45 25.58 52.90 -0.21
N ASN A 46 26.48 52.39 0.63
CA ASN A 46 27.89 52.83 0.70
C ASN A 46 28.93 51.79 0.25
N ALA A 47 28.53 50.68 -0.39
CA ALA A 47 29.47 49.73 -0.97
C ALA A 47 30.06 50.28 -2.31
N PRO A 48 31.36 50.63 -2.41
CA PRO A 48 31.90 51.27 -3.61
C PRO A 48 32.47 50.26 -4.65
N PHE A 49 32.27 50.57 -5.94
CA PHE A 49 33.16 50.25 -7.07
C PHE A 49 33.45 48.77 -7.43
N ALA A 50 32.45 47.89 -7.53
CA ALA A 50 32.66 46.52 -8.05
C ALA A 50 31.74 46.08 -9.21
N THR A 51 30.81 46.93 -9.65
CA THR A 51 29.75 46.52 -10.59
C THR A 51 30.04 46.87 -12.05
N LEU A 52 30.78 47.94 -12.34
CA LEU A 52 31.07 48.36 -13.72
C LEU A 52 32.26 47.62 -14.37
N GLN A 53 33.15 46.99 -13.59
CA GLN A 53 34.19 46.11 -14.16
C GLN A 53 33.67 44.72 -14.52
N LYS A 54 32.54 44.30 -13.95
CA LYS A 54 32.00 42.94 -14.13
C LYS A 54 31.29 42.72 -15.45
N GLU A 55 30.78 43.76 -16.10
CA GLU A 55 30.11 43.60 -17.40
C GLU A 55 31.12 43.38 -18.53
N ASP A 56 32.21 44.16 -18.56
CA ASP A 56 33.33 43.94 -19.50
C ASP A 56 34.07 42.62 -19.22
N GLU A 57 34.23 42.24 -17.94
CA GLU A 57 34.78 40.92 -17.58
C GLU A 57 33.83 39.77 -17.94
N GLN A 58 32.50 39.97 -17.92
CA GLN A 58 31.53 38.96 -18.31
C GLN A 58 31.49 38.76 -19.83
N GLU A 59 31.65 39.82 -20.62
CA GLU A 59 31.69 39.71 -22.09
C GLU A 59 33.00 39.05 -22.55
N VAL A 60 34.14 39.42 -21.96
CA VAL A 60 35.42 38.75 -22.19
C VAL A 60 35.40 37.31 -21.67
N MET A 61 34.78 37.03 -20.52
CA MET A 61 34.60 35.66 -20.03
C MET A 61 33.67 34.85 -20.92
N LEU A 62 32.68 35.45 -21.58
CA LEU A 62 31.76 34.76 -22.48
C LEU A 62 32.46 34.41 -23.81
N GLU A 63 33.25 35.33 -24.38
CA GLU A 63 34.09 35.04 -25.54
C GLU A 63 35.18 34.00 -25.22
N GLN A 64 35.83 34.12 -24.05
CA GLN A 64 36.80 33.13 -23.58
C GLN A 64 36.14 31.78 -23.34
N LYS A 65 34.90 31.74 -22.82
CA LYS A 65 34.15 30.48 -22.61
C LYS A 65 33.70 29.87 -23.93
N ASN A 66 33.33 30.67 -24.92
CA ASN A 66 33.00 30.21 -26.27
C ASN A 66 34.25 29.64 -26.97
N GLN A 67 35.38 30.34 -26.90
CA GLN A 67 36.65 29.86 -27.47
C GLN A 67 37.15 28.61 -26.74
N ASN A 68 37.08 28.57 -25.40
CA ASN A 68 37.43 27.38 -24.61
C ASN A 68 36.52 26.18 -24.89
N THR A 69 35.27 26.41 -25.30
CA THR A 69 34.32 25.35 -25.68
C THR A 69 34.66 24.81 -27.07
N ILE A 70 35.00 25.70 -28.02
CA ILE A 70 35.48 25.31 -29.36
C ILE A 70 36.83 24.55 -29.26
N ASP A 71 37.73 25.03 -28.39
CA ASP A 71 39.04 24.40 -28.17
C ASP A 71 38.91 23.08 -27.41
N SER A 72 37.96 22.97 -26.47
CA SER A 72 37.62 21.70 -25.81
C SER A 72 36.99 20.70 -26.77
N ASP A 73 36.14 21.14 -27.70
CA ASP A 73 35.57 20.29 -28.77
C ASP A 73 36.66 19.82 -29.73
N ASN A 74 37.57 20.70 -30.15
CA ASN A 74 38.73 20.33 -30.98
C ASN A 74 39.71 19.39 -30.24
N ALA A 75 39.91 19.57 -28.92
CA ALA A 75 40.69 18.68 -28.07
C ALA A 75 40.00 17.32 -27.84
N TYR A 76 38.68 17.31 -27.72
CA TYR A 76 37.88 16.10 -27.58
C TYR A 76 37.88 15.27 -28.89
N ARG A 77 37.76 15.94 -30.05
CA ARG A 77 37.86 15.35 -31.40
C ARG A 77 39.25 14.82 -31.77
N SER A 78 40.31 15.35 -31.15
CA SER A 78 41.70 14.90 -31.36
C SER A 78 42.16 13.86 -30.33
N SER A 79 41.31 13.49 -29.38
CA SER A 79 41.59 12.45 -28.38
C SER A 79 41.19 11.06 -28.89
N ASP A 80 41.99 10.03 -28.56
CA ASP A 80 41.71 8.61 -28.86
C ASP A 80 40.46 8.04 -28.11
N LEU A 81 39.71 8.89 -27.41
CA LEU A 81 38.53 8.53 -26.60
C LEU A 81 37.24 8.39 -27.43
N VAL A 82 37.22 8.82 -28.69
CA VAL A 82 36.07 8.61 -29.58
C VAL A 82 36.21 7.26 -30.30
N LYS A 83 35.98 6.16 -29.59
CA LYS A 83 35.73 4.84 -30.21
C LYS A 83 34.24 4.53 -30.40
N SER A 84 33.34 5.40 -29.93
CA SER A 84 31.89 5.21 -30.07
C SER A 84 31.08 6.52 -29.99
N GLY A 85 31.52 7.59 -30.65
CA GLY A 85 30.63 8.72 -30.96
C GLY A 85 29.69 8.36 -32.12
N PRO A 86 28.50 8.98 -32.24
CA PRO A 86 27.59 8.72 -33.36
C PRO A 86 28.29 9.04 -34.70
N PRO A 87 27.94 8.34 -35.79
CA PRO A 87 28.54 8.61 -37.09
C PRO A 87 28.27 10.07 -37.48
N VAL A 88 29.34 10.86 -37.53
CA VAL A 88 29.34 12.29 -37.92
C VAL A 88 28.64 12.52 -39.27
N GLU A 89 28.46 11.46 -40.04
CA GLU A 89 27.79 11.43 -41.34
C GLU A 89 26.25 11.62 -41.30
N LYS A 90 25.57 11.48 -40.15
CA LYS A 90 24.09 11.54 -40.08
C LYS A 90 23.49 12.93 -39.84
N TYR A 91 24.20 13.84 -39.17
CA TYR A 91 23.67 15.15 -38.79
C TYR A 91 24.65 16.27 -39.17
N ASN A 92 24.11 17.40 -39.64
CA ASN A 92 24.88 18.61 -39.86
C ASN A 92 24.94 19.41 -38.54
N TYR A 93 26.02 19.24 -37.78
CA TYR A 93 26.19 19.88 -36.48
C TYR A 93 26.27 21.42 -36.57
N GLU A 94 26.81 21.97 -37.67
CA GLU A 94 26.84 23.42 -37.89
C GLU A 94 25.43 23.97 -38.08
N GLN A 95 24.60 23.26 -38.84
CA GLN A 95 23.18 23.58 -38.99
C GLN A 95 22.41 23.39 -37.68
N ALA A 96 22.68 22.32 -36.93
CA ALA A 96 22.06 22.07 -35.62
C ALA A 96 22.35 23.20 -34.63
N TYR A 97 23.58 23.72 -34.61
CA TYR A 97 23.96 24.85 -33.76
C TYR A 97 23.24 26.14 -34.17
N SER A 98 23.22 26.45 -35.48
CA SER A 98 22.54 27.65 -35.99
C SER A 98 21.02 27.64 -35.74
N GLN A 99 20.42 26.45 -35.59
CA GLN A 99 19.01 26.26 -35.19
C GLN A 99 18.78 26.35 -33.66
N GLY A 100 19.81 26.70 -32.88
CA GLY A 100 19.72 26.90 -31.43
C GLY A 100 19.78 25.63 -30.60
N ASN A 101 20.28 24.51 -31.13
CA ASN A 101 20.49 23.30 -30.32
C ASN A 101 21.71 23.47 -29.40
N THR A 102 21.56 23.07 -28.14
CA THR A 102 22.63 23.10 -27.13
C THR A 102 23.38 21.76 -27.14
N PHE A 103 24.70 21.79 -27.30
CA PHE A 103 25.55 20.59 -27.26
C PHE A 103 25.96 20.17 -25.85
N SER A 104 25.21 20.61 -24.83
CA SER A 104 25.40 20.10 -23.48
C SER A 104 24.87 18.67 -23.42
N ALA A 105 25.71 17.74 -22.96
CA ALA A 105 25.26 16.40 -22.62
C ALA A 105 24.15 16.49 -21.57
N ASP A 106 23.09 15.72 -21.74
CA ASP A 106 22.01 15.58 -20.77
C ASP A 106 22.42 14.62 -19.63
N GLU A 107 21.44 14.23 -18.80
CA GLU A 107 21.67 13.34 -17.65
C GLU A 107 22.16 11.93 -18.05
N ASP A 108 21.92 11.48 -19.29
CA ASP A 108 22.36 10.17 -19.80
C ASP A 108 23.66 10.23 -20.60
N GLY A 109 24.20 11.45 -20.78
CA GLY A 109 25.44 11.71 -21.51
C GLY A 109 25.22 11.93 -23.01
N GLY A 110 23.97 11.89 -23.48
CA GLY A 110 23.58 12.14 -24.87
C GLY A 110 23.38 13.60 -25.20
N ILE A 111 23.39 13.92 -26.49
CA ILE A 111 23.10 15.24 -27.04
C ILE A 111 21.77 15.16 -27.79
N GLU A 112 20.86 16.07 -27.49
CA GLU A 112 19.58 16.21 -28.19
C GLU A 112 19.77 16.96 -29.52
N LEU A 113 19.59 16.25 -30.64
CA LEU A 113 19.70 16.81 -31.98
C LEU A 113 18.33 16.81 -32.66
N SER A 114 17.89 17.98 -33.13
CA SER A 114 16.67 18.07 -33.94
C SER A 114 16.79 17.22 -35.21
N ASN A 115 15.75 16.43 -35.52
CA ASN A 115 15.67 15.67 -36.76
C ASN A 115 15.73 16.58 -38.01
N SER A 116 15.34 17.85 -37.88
CA SER A 116 15.47 18.88 -38.90
C SER A 116 16.92 19.25 -39.27
N ALA A 117 17.90 18.87 -38.44
CA ALA A 117 19.33 19.10 -38.69
C ALA A 117 20.05 17.84 -39.21
N ALA A 118 19.30 16.80 -39.57
CA ALA A 118 19.84 15.65 -40.29
C ALA A 118 20.50 16.09 -41.61
N ASN A 119 21.52 15.36 -42.06
CA ASN A 119 22.10 15.62 -43.37
C ASN A 119 21.06 15.33 -44.47
N PRO A 120 20.82 16.23 -45.44
CA PRO A 120 19.91 15.99 -46.55
C PRO A 120 20.26 14.71 -47.33
N ASN A 121 19.27 13.93 -47.75
CA ASN A 121 19.41 12.63 -48.43
C ASN A 121 20.07 11.51 -47.60
N LYS A 122 20.14 11.64 -46.26
CA LYS A 122 20.70 10.59 -45.37
C LYS A 122 19.66 9.96 -44.44
N ILE A 123 18.47 10.56 -44.33
CA ILE A 123 17.36 10.04 -43.53
C ILE A 123 16.07 10.19 -44.35
N ASP A 124 15.65 9.09 -44.97
CA ASP A 124 14.39 9.01 -45.71
C ASP A 124 13.39 8.17 -44.91
N ILE A 125 12.18 8.67 -44.71
CA ILE A 125 11.08 7.93 -44.07
C ILE A 125 9.96 7.76 -45.07
N ALA A 126 9.59 6.52 -45.35
CA ALA A 126 8.56 6.19 -46.35
C ALA A 126 8.81 6.90 -47.69
N GLY A 127 10.07 7.03 -48.10
CA GLY A 127 10.41 7.64 -49.39
C GLY A 127 10.32 9.16 -49.43
N PHE A 128 10.13 9.83 -48.29
CA PHE A 128 10.21 11.28 -48.13
C PHE A 128 11.52 11.67 -47.43
N ASP A 129 12.20 12.69 -47.96
CA ASP A 129 13.40 13.26 -47.34
C ASP A 129 13.00 14.05 -46.09
N MET A 130 13.59 13.73 -44.94
CA MET A 130 13.18 14.32 -43.67
C MET A 130 13.52 15.81 -43.51
N VAL A 131 14.47 16.32 -44.30
CA VAL A 131 14.93 17.71 -44.25
C VAL A 131 14.09 18.58 -45.18
N THR A 132 13.80 18.13 -46.39
CA THR A 132 13.02 18.90 -47.38
C THR A 132 11.52 18.62 -47.26
N GLY A 133 11.13 17.42 -46.81
CA GLY A 133 9.76 16.93 -46.84
C GLY A 133 9.29 16.51 -48.23
N GLU A 134 10.19 16.50 -49.23
CA GLU A 134 9.86 16.10 -50.60
C GLU A 134 9.82 14.58 -50.74
N ASN A 135 8.83 14.06 -51.46
CA ASN A 135 8.75 12.63 -51.80
C ASN A 135 9.80 12.31 -52.87
N VAL A 136 10.97 11.85 -52.43
CA VAL A 136 12.13 11.57 -53.30
C VAL A 136 11.99 10.26 -54.07
N THR A 137 11.13 9.34 -53.63
CA THR A 137 10.95 8.03 -54.29
C THR A 137 9.69 7.95 -55.16
N GLY A 138 8.69 8.81 -54.91
CA GLY A 138 7.37 8.75 -55.55
C GLY A 138 6.55 7.51 -55.20
N GLN A 139 6.93 6.74 -54.16
CA GLN A 139 6.33 5.43 -53.88
C GLN A 139 4.94 5.49 -53.23
N TYR A 140 4.62 6.55 -52.50
CA TYR A 140 3.36 6.71 -51.76
C TYR A 140 2.63 7.98 -52.20
N GLN A 141 1.31 7.91 -52.33
CA GLN A 141 0.50 9.02 -52.90
C GLN A 141 -0.02 10.01 -51.84
N ASP A 142 -0.08 9.60 -50.57
CA ASP A 142 -0.52 10.37 -49.39
C ASP A 142 -1.78 11.23 -49.65
N GLU A 143 -2.79 10.64 -50.28
CA GLU A 143 -4.01 11.36 -50.67
C GLU A 143 -4.82 11.86 -49.47
N ASP A 144 -4.68 11.21 -48.31
CA ASP A 144 -5.36 11.52 -47.05
C ASP A 144 -4.54 12.42 -46.11
N GLY A 145 -3.27 12.68 -46.45
CA GLY A 145 -2.36 13.57 -45.74
C GLY A 145 -1.82 13.01 -44.42
N TRP A 146 -2.10 11.75 -44.08
CA TRP A 146 -1.65 11.14 -42.83
C TRP A 146 -0.13 10.95 -42.80
N ILE A 147 0.48 10.60 -43.94
CA ILE A 147 1.92 10.40 -44.07
C ILE A 147 2.62 11.77 -43.92
N SER A 148 2.19 12.81 -44.63
CA SER A 148 2.75 14.16 -44.54
C SER A 148 2.62 14.76 -43.13
N GLN A 149 1.48 14.56 -42.46
CA GLN A 149 1.27 15.05 -41.10
C GLN A 149 2.16 14.33 -40.09
N ALA A 150 2.32 13.01 -40.23
CA ALA A 150 3.23 12.22 -39.44
C ALA A 150 4.68 12.69 -39.63
N LEU A 151 5.12 12.85 -40.88
CA LEU A 151 6.47 13.30 -41.23
C LEU A 151 6.78 14.68 -40.67
N LYS A 152 5.83 15.61 -40.75
CA LYS A 152 5.99 16.95 -40.13
C LYS A 152 6.24 16.85 -38.63
N SER A 153 5.50 15.98 -37.94
CA SER A 153 5.63 15.79 -36.50
C SER A 153 6.95 15.11 -36.11
N ILE A 154 7.43 14.15 -36.92
CA ILE A 154 8.75 13.50 -36.71
C ILE A 154 9.90 14.48 -37.01
N LYS A 155 9.75 15.35 -38.01
CA LYS A 155 10.74 16.37 -38.37
C LYS A 155 10.97 17.39 -37.26
N GLU A 156 9.91 17.75 -36.54
CA GLU A 156 9.96 18.67 -35.40
C GLU A 156 10.48 18.02 -34.11
N SER A 157 10.70 16.70 -34.12
CA SER A 157 11.20 15.92 -32.98
C SER A 157 12.72 15.99 -32.84
N LYS A 158 13.22 15.71 -31.63
CA LYS A 158 14.65 15.68 -31.29
C LYS A 158 15.09 14.25 -30.96
N THR A 159 16.14 13.78 -31.62
CA THR A 159 16.76 12.48 -31.38
C THR A 159 17.94 12.65 -30.44
N ASN A 160 17.96 11.85 -29.40
CA ASN A 160 19.09 11.77 -28.49
C ASN A 160 20.19 10.88 -29.08
N THR A 161 21.45 11.33 -29.02
CA THR A 161 22.57 10.55 -29.58
C THR A 161 22.88 9.24 -28.85
N VAL A 162 22.46 9.10 -27.59
CA VAL A 162 22.69 7.91 -26.74
C VAL A 162 21.43 7.05 -26.66
N THR A 163 20.26 7.65 -26.41
CA THR A 163 19.00 6.90 -26.22
C THR A 163 18.19 6.69 -27.49
N GLY A 164 18.57 7.34 -28.61
CA GLY A 164 17.92 7.17 -29.92
C GLY A 164 16.67 8.05 -30.07
N ALA A 165 15.77 7.65 -30.97
CA ALA A 165 14.58 8.45 -31.26
C ALA A 165 13.59 8.43 -30.08
N PRO A 166 12.96 9.57 -29.77
CA PRO A 166 12.17 9.75 -28.56
C PRO A 166 10.86 8.96 -28.61
N VAL A 167 10.31 8.65 -27.43
CA VAL A 167 9.04 7.91 -27.30
C VAL A 167 7.88 8.72 -27.89
N GLU A 168 8.00 10.04 -27.89
CA GLU A 168 7.07 11.01 -28.47
C GLU A 168 6.84 10.77 -29.97
N ASP A 169 7.79 10.14 -30.68
CA ASP A 169 7.65 9.76 -32.10
C ASP A 169 6.69 8.59 -32.32
N SER A 170 6.25 7.89 -31.26
CA SER A 170 5.34 6.75 -31.37
C SER A 170 3.98 7.10 -31.98
N VAL A 171 3.46 8.29 -31.68
CA VAL A 171 2.18 8.78 -32.23
C VAL A 171 2.31 9.07 -33.73
N PRO A 172 3.26 9.90 -34.18
CA PRO A 172 3.40 10.13 -35.61
C PRO A 172 3.89 8.88 -36.36
N LEU A 173 4.63 7.95 -35.74
CA LEU A 173 4.89 6.64 -36.34
C LEU A 173 3.62 5.81 -36.54
N ALA A 174 2.66 5.86 -35.61
CA ALA A 174 1.38 5.19 -35.76
C ALA A 174 0.51 5.83 -36.85
N GLN A 175 0.58 7.15 -37.00
CA GLN A 175 -0.07 7.90 -38.09
C GLN A 175 0.57 7.56 -39.45
N LEU A 176 1.90 7.47 -39.49
CA LEU A 176 2.64 7.02 -40.67
C LEU A 176 2.25 5.58 -41.05
N ALA A 177 2.26 4.67 -40.07
CA ALA A 177 1.81 3.30 -40.24
C ALA A 177 0.34 3.21 -40.70
N TYR A 178 -0.49 4.18 -40.33
CA TYR A 178 -1.89 4.24 -40.73
C TYR A 178 -2.05 4.66 -42.19
N GLY A 179 -1.42 5.76 -42.60
CA GLY A 179 -1.44 6.21 -44.00
C GLY A 179 -0.87 5.14 -44.93
N MET A 180 0.28 4.55 -44.58
CA MET A 180 0.86 3.45 -45.36
C MET A 180 -0.08 2.23 -45.43
N LYS A 181 -0.80 1.92 -44.34
CA LYS A 181 -1.77 0.81 -44.33
C LYS A 181 -3.01 1.09 -45.20
N ILE A 182 -3.46 2.33 -45.26
CA ILE A 182 -4.53 2.75 -46.19
C ILE A 182 -4.08 2.54 -47.64
N GLU A 183 -2.83 2.83 -47.94
CA GLU A 183 -2.21 2.57 -49.25
C GLU A 183 -1.91 1.09 -49.53
N GLY A 184 -2.30 0.18 -48.63
CA GLY A 184 -2.18 -1.27 -48.81
C GLY A 184 -0.79 -1.82 -48.51
N VAL A 185 0.05 -1.05 -47.82
CA VAL A 185 1.38 -1.47 -47.39
C VAL A 185 1.27 -2.49 -46.26
N GLU A 186 2.18 -3.47 -46.23
CA GLU A 186 2.26 -4.47 -45.16
C GLU A 186 3.34 -4.11 -44.12
N TYR A 187 3.29 -4.74 -42.94
CA TYR A 187 4.18 -4.39 -41.82
C TYR A 187 5.67 -4.41 -42.20
N ASP A 188 6.12 -5.40 -42.97
CA ASP A 188 7.53 -5.53 -43.33
C ASP A 188 8.03 -4.37 -44.20
N GLU A 189 7.16 -3.81 -45.03
CA GLU A 189 7.47 -2.66 -45.87
C GLU A 189 7.43 -1.35 -45.06
N PHE A 190 6.44 -1.18 -44.18
CA PHE A 190 6.44 -0.10 -43.18
C PHE A 190 7.69 -0.14 -42.29
N LYS A 191 8.08 -1.33 -41.82
CA LYS A 191 9.26 -1.54 -40.97
C LYS A 191 10.55 -1.10 -41.67
N ASN A 192 10.68 -1.37 -42.96
CA ASN A 192 11.81 -0.97 -43.78
C ASN A 192 11.76 0.52 -44.14
N ALA A 193 10.56 1.08 -44.28
CA ALA A 193 10.30 2.49 -44.58
C ALA A 193 10.50 3.43 -43.38
N ALA A 194 10.19 2.99 -42.16
CA ALA A 194 10.52 3.69 -40.94
C ALA A 194 12.02 3.49 -40.64
N THR A 195 12.82 4.56 -40.61
CA THR A 195 14.30 4.47 -40.53
C THR A 195 14.80 3.57 -39.38
N ASN A 196 16.05 3.14 -39.45
CA ASN A 196 16.71 2.36 -38.39
C ASN A 196 16.90 3.11 -37.06
N ASN A 197 16.47 4.37 -36.96
CA ASN A 197 16.58 5.15 -35.72
C ASN A 197 15.50 4.78 -34.69
N TRP A 198 14.44 4.06 -35.08
CA TRP A 198 13.45 3.48 -34.17
C TRP A 198 13.67 1.98 -33.97
N THR A 199 13.44 1.52 -32.75
CA THR A 199 13.49 0.10 -32.41
C THR A 199 12.37 -0.67 -33.10
N GLU A 200 12.61 -1.96 -33.36
CA GLU A 200 11.60 -2.86 -33.93
C GLU A 200 10.32 -2.93 -33.10
N ASP A 201 10.42 -2.80 -31.78
CA ASP A 201 9.27 -2.78 -30.89
C ASP A 201 8.42 -1.51 -31.06
N GLN A 202 9.05 -0.34 -31.23
CA GLN A 202 8.36 0.92 -31.51
C GLN A 202 7.62 0.84 -32.85
N LYS A 203 8.27 0.29 -33.89
CA LYS A 203 7.65 0.08 -35.21
C LYS A 203 6.48 -0.88 -35.13
N ARG A 204 6.64 -2.03 -34.47
CA ARG A 204 5.56 -3.03 -34.30
C ARG A 204 4.36 -2.48 -33.55
N LEU A 205 4.61 -1.68 -32.51
CA LEU A 205 3.55 -1.06 -31.73
C LEU A 205 2.78 -0.01 -32.55
N ALA A 206 3.50 0.85 -33.27
CA ALA A 206 2.90 1.82 -34.19
C ALA A 206 2.02 1.14 -35.24
N TRP A 207 2.49 0.03 -35.82
CA TRP A 207 1.71 -0.77 -36.75
C TRP A 207 0.45 -1.35 -36.11
N LYS A 208 0.56 -1.97 -34.93
CA LYS A 208 -0.59 -2.55 -34.23
C LYS A 208 -1.66 -1.50 -33.91
N ALA A 209 -1.24 -0.30 -33.53
CA ALA A 209 -2.15 0.83 -33.32
C ALA A 209 -2.85 1.23 -34.62
N SER A 210 -2.13 1.24 -35.75
CA SER A 210 -2.70 1.52 -37.07
C SER A 210 -3.70 0.45 -37.52
N GLU A 211 -3.48 -0.83 -37.21
CA GLU A 211 -4.44 -1.89 -37.53
C GLU A 211 -5.78 -1.70 -36.81
N GLY A 212 -5.73 -1.31 -35.54
CA GLY A 212 -6.93 -1.03 -34.75
C GLY A 212 -7.70 0.20 -35.26
N ALA A 213 -6.98 1.23 -35.71
CA ALA A 213 -7.58 2.39 -36.37
C ALA A 213 -8.23 1.99 -37.71
N TYR A 214 -7.51 1.25 -38.56
CA TYR A 214 -7.97 0.81 -39.88
C TYR A 214 -9.18 -0.10 -39.82
N PHE A 215 -9.16 -1.06 -38.88
CA PHE A 215 -10.30 -1.96 -38.68
C PHE A 215 -11.56 -1.19 -38.28
N ARG A 216 -11.44 -0.18 -37.38
CA ARG A 216 -12.57 0.67 -37.03
C ARG A 216 -13.09 1.45 -38.22
N GLU A 217 -12.22 2.15 -38.95
CA GLU A 217 -12.67 2.98 -40.07
C GLU A 217 -13.34 2.17 -41.18
N LYS A 218 -12.81 0.98 -41.47
CA LYS A 218 -13.30 0.13 -42.57
C LYS A 218 -14.57 -0.65 -42.24
N TYR A 219 -14.70 -1.20 -41.03
CA TYR A 219 -15.77 -2.18 -40.73
C TYR A 219 -16.85 -1.63 -39.78
N PHE A 220 -16.55 -0.60 -39.00
CA PHE A 220 -17.51 -0.04 -38.03
C PHE A 220 -18.74 0.63 -38.67
N PRO A 221 -18.64 1.37 -39.79
CA PRO A 221 -19.80 1.98 -40.42
C PRO A 221 -20.84 0.96 -40.93
N GLU A 222 -20.41 -0.24 -41.34
CA GLU A 222 -21.32 -1.32 -41.76
C GLU A 222 -22.02 -1.96 -40.55
N MET A 223 -21.29 -2.18 -39.46
CA MET A 223 -21.85 -2.74 -38.21
C MET A 223 -22.90 -1.83 -37.56
N VAL A 224 -22.72 -0.50 -37.64
CA VAL A 224 -23.70 0.47 -37.12
C VAL A 224 -25.01 0.44 -37.92
N LYS A 225 -24.95 0.09 -39.21
CA LYS A 225 -26.10 0.07 -40.11
C LYS A 225 -27.01 -1.14 -39.89
N GLU A 226 -26.52 -2.21 -39.26
CA GLU A 226 -27.27 -3.43 -38.95
C GLU A 226 -28.03 -3.37 -37.61
N ALA A 227 -27.81 -2.36 -36.77
CA ALA A 227 -28.27 -2.32 -35.37
C ALA A 227 -29.55 -1.48 -35.11
N GLU A 228 -30.31 -1.06 -36.13
CA GLU A 228 -31.50 -0.21 -35.98
C GLU A 228 -32.79 -1.05 -35.77
N GLY A 229 -33.32 -1.15 -34.53
CA GLY A 229 -34.57 -1.85 -34.17
C GLY A 229 -35.40 -1.14 -33.06
N GLU A 230 -36.68 -1.52 -32.88
CA GLU A 230 -37.63 -0.90 -31.93
C GLU A 230 -37.46 -1.38 -30.46
N ALA A 231 -37.78 -0.52 -29.48
CA ALA A 231 -37.48 -0.73 -28.05
C ALA A 231 -38.35 -1.79 -27.34
N TYR A 232 -37.77 -2.50 -26.37
CA TYR A 232 -38.51 -3.41 -25.48
C TYR A 232 -39.17 -2.62 -24.32
N PRO A 233 -40.48 -2.83 -24.05
CA PRO A 233 -41.12 -2.27 -22.86
C PRO A 233 -40.51 -2.87 -21.59
N GLU A 234 -40.34 -2.03 -20.57
CA GLU A 234 -39.80 -2.41 -19.27
C GLU A 234 -40.74 -3.40 -18.56
N THR A 235 -40.27 -4.63 -18.31
CA THR A 235 -41.02 -5.64 -17.58
C THR A 235 -41.11 -5.22 -16.11
N GLN A 236 -42.25 -4.66 -15.67
CA GLN A 236 -42.46 -4.33 -14.26
C GLN A 236 -42.63 -5.60 -13.44
N MET A 237 -41.69 -5.88 -12.53
CA MET A 237 -41.76 -7.04 -11.64
C MET A 237 -41.85 -6.59 -10.18
N GLU A 238 -42.99 -6.85 -9.53
CA GLU A 238 -43.28 -6.46 -8.14
C GLU A 238 -43.02 -7.59 -7.11
N GLN A 239 -42.59 -8.80 -7.53
CA GLN A 239 -42.40 -9.94 -6.63
C GLN A 239 -40.96 -10.48 -6.62
N SER A 240 -40.43 -10.72 -5.42
CA SER A 240 -39.22 -11.54 -5.20
C SER A 240 -39.58 -13.02 -5.40
N TYR A 241 -38.70 -13.77 -6.06
CA TYR A 241 -38.88 -15.21 -6.31
C TYR A 241 -37.95 -16.03 -5.39
N ALA A 242 -38.38 -17.21 -4.93
CA ALA A 242 -37.45 -18.18 -4.35
C ALA A 242 -36.78 -18.98 -5.48
N GLU A 243 -35.48 -19.28 -5.35
CA GLU A 243 -34.69 -19.96 -6.41
C GLU A 243 -35.30 -21.31 -6.84
N GLN A 244 -35.85 -22.07 -5.88
CA GLN A 244 -36.50 -23.36 -6.14
C GLN A 244 -37.79 -23.24 -6.98
N ASP A 245 -38.44 -22.08 -6.94
CA ASP A 245 -39.72 -21.85 -7.63
C ASP A 245 -39.51 -21.45 -9.10
N LEU A 246 -38.29 -21.07 -9.49
CA LEU A 246 -37.96 -20.66 -10.87
C LEU A 246 -38.25 -21.75 -11.90
N SER A 247 -38.11 -23.02 -11.54
CA SER A 247 -38.50 -24.16 -12.38
C SER A 247 -39.99 -24.22 -12.73
N SER A 248 -40.81 -23.40 -12.06
CA SER A 248 -42.25 -23.26 -12.28
C SER A 248 -42.68 -21.84 -12.65
N THR A 249 -41.75 -20.88 -12.75
CA THR A 249 -42.02 -19.48 -13.10
C THR A 249 -42.08 -19.32 -14.62
N PRO A 250 -43.26 -19.07 -15.23
CA PRO A 250 -43.41 -19.06 -16.69
C PRO A 250 -42.50 -18.06 -17.40
N ASP A 251 -42.37 -16.84 -16.85
CA ASP A 251 -41.55 -15.77 -17.45
C ASP A 251 -40.06 -16.12 -17.43
N TRP A 252 -39.59 -16.81 -16.38
CA TRP A 252 -38.22 -17.31 -16.31
C TRP A 252 -37.99 -18.39 -17.35
N LEU A 253 -38.87 -19.38 -17.42
CA LEU A 253 -38.75 -20.49 -18.39
C LEU A 253 -38.79 -19.97 -19.83
N GLU A 254 -39.65 -19.00 -20.14
CA GLU A 254 -39.73 -18.38 -21.47
C GLU A 254 -38.44 -17.61 -21.81
N ALA A 255 -37.92 -16.81 -20.88
CA ALA A 255 -36.67 -16.07 -21.08
C ALA A 255 -35.46 -17.01 -21.25
N VAL A 256 -35.37 -18.06 -20.43
CA VAL A 256 -34.30 -19.06 -20.53
C VAL A 256 -34.41 -19.86 -21.83
N LYS A 257 -35.63 -20.19 -22.27
CA LYS A 257 -35.86 -20.86 -23.56
C LYS A 257 -35.36 -20.01 -24.72
N GLY A 258 -35.73 -18.73 -24.78
CA GLY A 258 -35.27 -17.84 -25.85
C GLY A 258 -33.75 -17.66 -25.87
N PHE A 259 -33.13 -17.59 -24.69
CA PHE A 259 -31.67 -17.58 -24.57
C PHE A 259 -31.03 -18.90 -25.04
N TYR A 260 -31.60 -20.05 -24.65
CA TYR A 260 -31.12 -21.38 -25.05
C TYR A 260 -31.19 -21.54 -26.57
N GLU A 261 -32.34 -21.27 -27.19
CA GLU A 261 -32.56 -21.47 -28.63
C GLU A 261 -31.60 -20.64 -29.47
N TYR A 262 -31.27 -19.43 -29.04
CA TYR A 262 -30.26 -18.59 -29.69
C TYR A 262 -28.83 -19.10 -29.47
N THR A 263 -28.48 -19.43 -28.23
CA THR A 263 -27.09 -19.79 -27.88
C THR A 263 -26.67 -21.19 -28.35
N GLU A 264 -27.62 -22.12 -28.37
CA GLU A 264 -27.41 -23.52 -28.78
C GLU A 264 -27.88 -23.78 -30.23
N GLY A 265 -28.63 -22.86 -30.84
CA GLY A 265 -29.08 -22.95 -32.24
C GLY A 265 -30.12 -24.03 -32.51
N ALA A 266 -30.82 -24.52 -31.48
CA ALA A 266 -31.82 -25.57 -31.59
C ALA A 266 -32.98 -25.37 -30.59
N PRO A 267 -34.23 -25.78 -30.92
CA PRO A 267 -35.36 -25.71 -30.01
C PRO A 267 -35.12 -26.58 -28.78
N TYR A 268 -35.46 -26.04 -27.60
CA TYR A 268 -35.33 -26.80 -26.36
C TYR A 268 -36.37 -27.94 -26.29
N SER A 269 -35.95 -29.14 -25.88
CA SER A 269 -36.79 -30.35 -25.84
C SER A 269 -36.74 -31.13 -24.52
N GLY A 270 -36.10 -30.57 -23.49
CA GLY A 270 -36.05 -31.15 -22.14
C GLY A 270 -37.22 -30.73 -21.26
N THR A 271 -37.09 -30.99 -19.96
CA THR A 271 -38.08 -30.61 -18.94
C THR A 271 -37.91 -29.15 -18.48
N ASP A 272 -38.96 -28.54 -17.93
CA ASP A 272 -38.89 -27.17 -17.41
C ASP A 272 -37.86 -27.02 -16.26
N GLU A 273 -37.66 -28.08 -15.48
CA GLU A 273 -36.65 -28.13 -14.41
C GLU A 273 -35.23 -28.08 -15.00
N GLU A 274 -34.94 -28.91 -16.00
CA GLU A 274 -33.66 -28.89 -16.72
C GLU A 274 -33.41 -27.55 -17.45
N LEU A 275 -34.47 -26.90 -17.95
CA LEU A 275 -34.39 -25.61 -18.60
C LEU A 275 -34.04 -24.52 -17.58
N SER A 276 -34.74 -24.51 -16.44
CA SER A 276 -34.45 -23.56 -15.36
C SER A 276 -33.03 -23.72 -14.81
N ASP A 277 -32.57 -24.96 -14.63
CA ASP A 277 -31.19 -25.25 -14.21
C ASP A 277 -30.16 -24.74 -15.22
N TYR A 278 -30.42 -24.90 -16.52
CA TYR A 278 -29.59 -24.30 -17.58
C TYR A 278 -29.54 -22.78 -17.45
N GLY A 279 -30.68 -22.12 -17.23
CA GLY A 279 -30.77 -20.68 -17.04
C GLY A 279 -29.99 -20.19 -15.82
N LEU A 280 -30.16 -20.87 -14.68
CA LEU A 280 -29.46 -20.58 -13.43
C LEU A 280 -27.95 -20.74 -13.60
N TRP A 281 -27.52 -21.80 -14.29
CA TRP A 281 -26.13 -22.04 -14.59
C TRP A 281 -25.54 -20.94 -15.50
N ARG A 282 -26.23 -20.56 -16.58
CA ARG A 282 -25.80 -19.48 -17.49
C ARG A 282 -25.73 -18.12 -16.80
N MET A 283 -26.69 -17.80 -15.93
CA MET A 283 -26.69 -16.58 -15.12
C MET A 283 -25.57 -16.56 -14.08
N SER A 284 -25.28 -17.71 -13.47
CA SER A 284 -24.14 -17.86 -12.56
C SER A 284 -22.80 -17.65 -13.27
N MET A 285 -22.70 -18.09 -14.53
CA MET A 285 -21.52 -17.89 -15.40
C MET A 285 -21.28 -16.42 -15.76
N MET A 286 -22.28 -15.53 -15.67
CA MET A 286 -22.08 -14.09 -15.89
C MET A 286 -21.23 -13.41 -14.82
N ASN A 287 -20.88 -14.11 -13.73
CA ASN A 287 -19.85 -13.65 -12.80
C ASN A 287 -18.43 -13.78 -13.38
N ASN A 288 -18.23 -14.65 -14.38
CA ASN A 288 -16.98 -14.75 -15.13
C ASN A 288 -16.89 -13.61 -16.15
N MET A 289 -15.89 -12.73 -15.99
CA MET A 289 -15.70 -11.55 -16.84
C MET A 289 -15.46 -11.90 -18.32
N ALA A 290 -14.78 -13.00 -18.64
CA ALA A 290 -14.57 -13.42 -20.03
C ALA A 290 -15.89 -13.85 -20.68
N TYR A 291 -16.71 -14.59 -19.92
CA TYR A 291 -18.05 -14.98 -20.35
C TYR A 291 -18.98 -13.76 -20.47
N LEU A 292 -18.92 -12.83 -19.53
CA LEU A 292 -19.66 -11.56 -19.58
C LEU A 292 -19.25 -10.72 -20.80
N SER A 293 -17.95 -10.63 -21.13
CA SER A 293 -17.47 -9.94 -22.33
C SER A 293 -17.91 -10.63 -23.61
N MET A 294 -17.89 -11.98 -23.66
CA MET A 294 -18.40 -12.74 -24.79
C MET A 294 -19.90 -12.52 -24.97
N LEU A 295 -20.69 -12.58 -23.90
CA LEU A 295 -22.12 -12.31 -23.94
C LEU A 295 -22.41 -10.87 -24.32
N THR A 296 -21.61 -9.91 -23.85
CA THR A 296 -21.72 -8.51 -24.30
C THR A 296 -21.52 -8.42 -25.80
N ALA A 297 -20.47 -9.04 -26.36
CA ALA A 297 -20.22 -9.06 -27.79
C ALA A 297 -21.32 -9.79 -28.60
N ARG A 298 -21.86 -10.88 -28.07
CA ARG A 298 -23.00 -11.60 -28.69
C ARG A 298 -24.29 -10.80 -28.61
N SER A 299 -24.52 -10.07 -27.52
CA SER A 299 -25.73 -9.26 -27.33
C SER A 299 -25.77 -8.05 -28.25
N VAL A 300 -24.61 -7.45 -28.56
CA VAL A 300 -24.49 -6.38 -29.55
C VAL A 300 -24.91 -6.87 -30.95
N ASN A 301 -24.52 -8.09 -31.33
CA ASN A 301 -24.86 -8.71 -32.62
C ASN A 301 -26.07 -9.67 -32.55
N GLY A 302 -26.81 -9.64 -31.43
CA GLY A 302 -27.86 -10.59 -31.09
C GLY A 302 -29.14 -10.34 -31.86
N THR A 303 -29.97 -11.36 -32.08
CA THR A 303 -31.36 -11.07 -32.48
C THR A 303 -32.07 -10.33 -31.35
N ASP A 304 -33.12 -9.66 -31.75
CA ASP A 304 -33.96 -8.87 -30.88
C ASP A 304 -34.60 -9.73 -29.77
N GLU A 305 -35.08 -10.91 -30.14
CA GLU A 305 -35.60 -11.91 -29.21
C GLU A 305 -34.53 -12.40 -28.21
N PHE A 306 -33.26 -12.51 -28.63
CA PHE A 306 -32.16 -12.91 -27.74
C PHE A 306 -31.82 -11.81 -26.73
N LYS A 307 -31.76 -10.55 -27.17
CA LYS A 307 -31.50 -9.40 -26.29
C LYS A 307 -32.60 -9.27 -25.23
N LYS A 308 -33.86 -9.44 -25.63
CA LYS A 308 -35.01 -9.45 -24.70
C LYS A 308 -34.91 -10.61 -23.71
N SER A 309 -34.67 -11.83 -24.20
CA SER A 309 -34.54 -13.03 -23.37
C SER A 309 -33.41 -12.89 -22.33
N MET A 310 -32.28 -12.32 -22.72
CA MET A 310 -31.16 -12.06 -21.83
C MET A 310 -31.49 -10.99 -20.78
N TYR A 311 -32.16 -9.91 -21.17
CA TYR A 311 -32.61 -8.87 -20.24
C TYR A 311 -33.61 -9.40 -19.20
N ASP A 312 -34.61 -10.18 -19.64
CA ASP A 312 -35.61 -10.77 -18.76
C ASP A 312 -34.97 -11.79 -17.80
N MET A 313 -34.06 -12.65 -18.30
CA MET A 313 -33.26 -13.54 -17.44
C MET A 313 -32.47 -12.78 -16.37
N MET A 314 -31.74 -11.71 -16.76
CA MET A 314 -30.98 -10.90 -15.80
C MET A 314 -31.89 -10.25 -14.75
N SER A 315 -33.05 -9.75 -15.17
CA SER A 315 -33.97 -9.04 -14.29
C SER A 315 -34.71 -9.97 -13.32
N ILE A 316 -35.06 -11.18 -13.76
CA ILE A 316 -35.65 -12.21 -12.90
C ILE A 316 -34.63 -12.77 -11.92
N TYR A 317 -33.42 -13.06 -12.39
CA TYR A 317 -32.34 -13.60 -11.55
C TYR A 317 -31.86 -12.63 -10.46
N GLU A 318 -31.86 -11.32 -10.73
CA GLU A 318 -31.52 -10.29 -9.73
C GLU A 318 -32.56 -10.15 -8.62
N ASN A 319 -33.82 -10.56 -8.86
CA ASN A 319 -34.93 -10.49 -7.91
C ASN A 319 -35.22 -11.87 -7.24
N THR A 320 -34.29 -12.82 -7.31
CA THR A 320 -34.38 -14.09 -6.57
C THR A 320 -33.69 -13.99 -5.21
N ASP A 321 -34.31 -14.51 -4.14
CA ASP A 321 -33.68 -14.69 -2.82
C ASP A 321 -32.57 -15.75 -2.91
N MET A 322 -31.36 -15.33 -3.29
CA MET A 322 -30.26 -16.24 -3.58
C MET A 322 -29.73 -16.96 -2.32
N SER A 323 -29.77 -18.29 -2.32
CA SER A 323 -29.03 -19.13 -1.35
C SER A 323 -27.62 -19.51 -1.85
N TRP A 324 -26.75 -19.98 -0.94
CA TRP A 324 -25.37 -20.46 -1.20
C TRP A 324 -25.25 -21.52 -2.32
N SER A 325 -26.35 -22.16 -2.71
CA SER A 325 -26.48 -23.04 -3.88
C SER A 325 -26.19 -22.35 -5.22
N ALA A 326 -26.65 -21.10 -5.40
CA ALA A 326 -26.40 -20.31 -6.61
C ALA A 326 -24.90 -19.93 -6.74
N PHE A 327 -24.26 -19.63 -5.60
CA PHE A 327 -22.81 -19.38 -5.53
C PHE A 327 -21.99 -20.65 -5.81
N GLY A 328 -22.38 -21.79 -5.21
CA GLY A 328 -21.76 -23.09 -5.46
C GLY A 328 -21.86 -23.56 -6.92
N ARG A 329 -23.00 -23.30 -7.59
CA ARG A 329 -23.16 -23.52 -9.03
C ARG A 329 -22.24 -22.63 -9.87
N GLY A 330 -22.11 -21.36 -9.50
CA GLY A 330 -21.17 -20.43 -10.15
C GLY A 330 -19.71 -20.91 -10.05
N VAL A 331 -19.28 -21.40 -8.88
CA VAL A 331 -17.93 -21.96 -8.69
C VAL A 331 -17.73 -23.25 -9.49
N ALA A 332 -18.72 -24.16 -9.51
CA ALA A 332 -18.64 -25.42 -10.26
C ALA A 332 -18.64 -25.20 -11.78
N ALA A 333 -19.43 -24.25 -12.27
CA ALA A 333 -19.49 -23.83 -13.66
C ALA A 333 -18.14 -23.25 -14.13
N VAL A 334 -17.58 -22.34 -13.32
CA VAL A 334 -16.25 -21.71 -13.50
C VAL A 334 -15.12 -22.74 -13.48
N ALA A 335 -15.21 -23.79 -12.65
CA ALA A 335 -14.22 -24.87 -12.59
C ALA A 335 -14.31 -25.85 -13.78
N SER A 336 -15.40 -25.85 -14.56
CA SER A 336 -15.62 -26.82 -15.65
C SER A 336 -15.27 -26.29 -17.06
N ASP A 337 -15.04 -24.98 -17.21
CA ASP A 337 -14.73 -24.35 -18.49
C ASP A 337 -13.22 -24.04 -18.63
N PRO A 338 -12.49 -24.70 -19.55
CA PRO A 338 -11.05 -24.51 -19.75
C PRO A 338 -10.62 -23.07 -20.05
N SER A 339 -11.50 -22.25 -20.65
CA SER A 339 -11.21 -20.83 -20.94
C SER A 339 -11.22 -19.95 -19.68
N THR A 340 -11.87 -20.43 -18.62
CA THR A 340 -11.97 -19.78 -17.32
C THR A 340 -10.64 -19.80 -16.57
N TYR A 341 -9.75 -20.77 -16.81
CA TYR A 341 -8.44 -20.81 -16.15
C TYR A 341 -7.48 -19.69 -16.57
N MET A 342 -7.72 -19.04 -17.71
CA MET A 342 -7.07 -17.76 -18.06
C MET A 342 -7.73 -16.53 -17.40
N GLY A 343 -8.96 -16.64 -16.91
CA GLY A 343 -9.76 -15.55 -16.31
C GLY A 343 -9.99 -15.63 -14.78
N ILE A 344 -9.65 -16.74 -14.11
CA ILE A 344 -9.93 -16.99 -12.67
C ILE A 344 -9.29 -15.94 -11.72
N LYS A 345 -8.24 -15.21 -12.15
CA LYS A 345 -7.60 -14.17 -11.33
C LYS A 345 -8.38 -12.84 -11.21
N LEU A 346 -9.53 -12.70 -11.88
CA LEU A 346 -10.28 -11.43 -11.98
C LEU A 346 -11.43 -11.24 -10.96
N MET A 347 -11.76 -12.22 -10.11
CA MET A 347 -13.05 -12.27 -9.39
C MET A 347 -13.08 -11.75 -7.94
N ALA A 348 -12.10 -10.97 -7.46
CA ALA A 348 -12.08 -10.47 -6.08
C ALA A 348 -12.23 -8.93 -5.92
N SER A 349 -12.82 -8.22 -6.88
CA SER A 349 -13.09 -6.77 -6.76
C SER A 349 -14.47 -6.39 -7.28
N GLY A 350 -15.03 -5.26 -6.80
CA GLY A 350 -16.36 -4.73 -7.13
C GLY A 350 -16.65 -4.40 -8.61
N ALA A 351 -15.82 -4.87 -9.54
CA ALA A 351 -15.95 -4.69 -10.99
C ALA A 351 -17.09 -5.51 -11.63
N THR A 352 -17.45 -6.68 -11.07
CA THR A 352 -18.50 -7.56 -11.64
C THR A 352 -19.91 -6.99 -11.47
N VAL A 353 -20.20 -6.35 -10.34
CA VAL A 353 -21.49 -5.67 -10.07
C VAL A 353 -21.67 -4.45 -10.98
N ALA A 354 -20.59 -3.67 -11.19
CA ALA A 354 -20.60 -2.54 -12.11
C ALA A 354 -20.74 -2.99 -13.58
N GLY A 355 -20.04 -4.07 -13.99
CA GLY A 355 -20.12 -4.63 -15.33
C GLY A 355 -21.50 -5.18 -15.71
N LYS A 356 -22.17 -5.89 -14.80
CA LYS A 356 -23.56 -6.36 -14.98
C LYS A 356 -24.55 -5.20 -15.10
N THR A 357 -24.40 -4.18 -14.25
CA THR A 357 -25.23 -2.97 -14.30
C THR A 357 -25.04 -2.20 -15.63
N VAL A 358 -23.79 -2.13 -16.12
CA VAL A 358 -23.47 -1.51 -17.42
C VAL A 358 -24.05 -2.32 -18.57
N LEU A 359 -23.91 -3.65 -18.57
CA LEU A 359 -24.49 -4.52 -19.60
C LEU A 359 -26.02 -4.44 -19.61
N LYS A 360 -26.68 -4.45 -18.45
CA LYS A 360 -28.13 -4.24 -18.34
C LYS A 360 -28.55 -2.89 -18.92
N LYS A 361 -27.78 -1.82 -18.64
CA LYS A 361 -28.00 -0.49 -19.23
C LYS A 361 -27.72 -0.46 -20.73
N ILE A 362 -26.76 -1.22 -21.25
CA ILE A 362 -26.49 -1.37 -22.68
C ILE A 362 -27.67 -2.08 -23.35
N LEU A 363 -28.16 -3.17 -22.76
CA LEU A 363 -29.34 -3.91 -23.25
C LEU A 363 -30.61 -3.03 -23.22
N MET A 364 -30.80 -2.20 -22.17
CA MET A 364 -31.89 -1.22 -22.09
C MET A 364 -31.73 -0.07 -23.11
N LYS A 365 -30.50 0.37 -23.41
CA LYS A 365 -30.21 1.51 -24.30
C LYS A 365 -29.98 1.12 -25.76
N ALA A 366 -29.74 -0.14 -26.07
CA ALA A 366 -29.64 -0.63 -27.44
C ALA A 366 -30.95 -0.45 -28.24
N GLY A 367 -32.08 -0.18 -27.55
CA GLY A 367 -33.34 0.27 -28.16
C GLY A 367 -33.53 1.80 -28.23
N GLN A 368 -32.53 2.63 -27.87
CA GLN A 368 -32.63 4.09 -27.90
C GLN A 368 -31.76 4.70 -29.00
N THR A 369 -32.37 5.49 -29.89
CA THR A 369 -31.68 6.29 -30.89
C THR A 369 -30.74 7.35 -30.29
N ALA A 370 -29.53 7.37 -30.84
CA ALA A 370 -28.57 8.49 -30.99
C ALA A 370 -27.46 8.71 -29.92
N LYS A 371 -26.22 8.58 -30.43
CA LYS A 371 -24.89 9.09 -29.97
C LYS A 371 -24.23 8.41 -28.77
N ILE A 372 -23.56 7.28 -29.02
CA ILE A 372 -22.72 6.56 -28.04
C ILE A 372 -21.38 6.09 -28.66
N GLY A 373 -20.59 6.99 -29.27
CA GLY A 373 -19.22 6.63 -29.69
C GLY A 373 -18.19 6.69 -28.55
N ALA A 374 -18.38 7.61 -27.60
CA ALA A 374 -17.40 7.90 -26.54
C ALA A 374 -17.55 7.01 -25.29
N MET A 375 -18.78 6.59 -24.95
CA MET A 375 -19.01 5.78 -23.73
C MET A 375 -18.59 4.31 -23.91
N GLU A 376 -18.69 3.75 -25.12
CA GLU A 376 -18.37 2.34 -25.39
C GLU A 376 -16.86 2.10 -25.52
N GLY A 377 -16.10 3.04 -26.10
CA GLY A 377 -14.63 3.02 -26.08
C GLY A 377 -14.04 3.20 -24.66
N GLY A 378 -14.71 4.01 -23.82
CA GLY A 378 -14.39 4.14 -22.40
C GLY A 378 -14.62 2.84 -21.63
N ALA A 379 -15.74 2.14 -21.88
CA ALA A 379 -16.06 0.87 -21.23
C ALA A 379 -15.08 -0.26 -21.60
N TYR A 380 -14.65 -0.33 -22.87
CA TYR A 380 -13.68 -1.35 -23.31
C TYR A 380 -12.28 -1.12 -22.71
N MET A 381 -11.84 0.13 -22.60
CA MET A 381 -10.56 0.49 -21.99
C MET A 381 -10.60 0.42 -20.46
N ALA A 382 -11.75 0.66 -19.83
CA ALA A 382 -11.96 0.41 -18.40
C ALA A 382 -11.80 -1.08 -18.07
N ALA A 383 -12.36 -1.95 -18.90
CA ALA A 383 -12.24 -3.40 -18.76
C ALA A 383 -10.79 -3.88 -18.99
N ASP A 384 -10.11 -3.39 -20.04
CA ASP A 384 -8.70 -3.72 -20.31
C ASP A 384 -7.76 -3.22 -19.20
N ASP A 385 -7.96 -2.01 -18.70
CA ASP A 385 -7.14 -1.43 -17.63
C ASP A 385 -7.41 -2.07 -16.27
N ALA A 386 -8.67 -2.41 -15.95
CA ALA A 386 -8.99 -3.20 -14.78
C ALA A 386 -8.31 -4.58 -14.82
N MET A 387 -8.22 -5.21 -15.99
CA MET A 387 -7.44 -6.43 -16.17
C MET A 387 -5.94 -6.21 -15.93
N ARG A 388 -5.35 -5.13 -16.46
CA ARG A 388 -3.92 -4.82 -16.27
C ARG A 388 -3.58 -4.45 -14.82
N GLN A 389 -4.41 -3.67 -14.16
CA GLN A 389 -4.21 -3.29 -12.77
C GLN A 389 -4.33 -4.45 -11.80
N THR A 390 -5.25 -5.37 -12.08
CA THR A 390 -5.37 -6.61 -11.29
C THR A 390 -4.09 -7.44 -11.42
N ILE A 391 -3.50 -7.49 -12.62
CA ILE A 391 -2.20 -8.15 -12.88
C ILE A 391 -1.02 -7.41 -12.20
N GLU A 392 -1.10 -6.08 -12.03
CA GLU A 392 -0.09 -5.27 -11.32
C GLU A 392 -0.23 -5.30 -9.79
N GLY A 393 -1.45 -5.47 -9.28
CA GLY A 393 -1.69 -5.70 -7.85
C GLY A 393 -1.08 -7.00 -7.36
N GLU A 394 -1.09 -8.02 -8.22
CA GLU A 394 -0.32 -9.26 -8.02
C GLU A 394 1.21 -9.06 -8.01
N HIS A 395 1.71 -7.92 -8.51
CA HIS A 395 3.14 -7.60 -8.58
C HIS A 395 3.64 -6.68 -7.47
N THR A 396 2.77 -5.87 -6.88
CA THR A 396 3.13 -4.81 -5.92
C THR A 396 2.49 -5.01 -4.55
N GLY A 397 1.46 -5.86 -4.46
CA GLY A 397 0.58 -5.99 -3.30
C GLY A 397 -0.41 -4.83 -3.14
N GLU A 398 -0.56 -3.96 -4.15
CA GLU A 398 -1.53 -2.86 -4.15
C GLU A 398 -2.86 -3.33 -4.78
N SER A 399 -4.01 -3.00 -4.18
CA SER A 399 -5.33 -3.31 -4.74
C SER A 399 -5.63 -2.47 -5.99
N TYR A 400 -6.60 -2.91 -6.80
CA TYR A 400 -7.15 -2.16 -7.94
C TYR A 400 -7.32 -0.66 -7.62
N ASP A 401 -6.77 0.22 -8.47
CA ASP A 401 -6.86 1.67 -8.38
C ASP A 401 -8.00 2.18 -9.29
N PRO A 402 -9.17 2.51 -8.71
CA PRO A 402 -10.33 2.97 -9.47
C PRO A 402 -10.07 4.32 -10.20
N VAL A 403 -9.09 5.11 -9.75
CA VAL A 403 -8.72 6.38 -10.39
C VAL A 403 -7.94 6.12 -11.68
N ARG A 404 -7.07 5.11 -11.69
CA ARG A 404 -6.38 4.69 -12.92
C ARG A 404 -7.35 4.03 -13.92
N GLY A 405 -8.35 3.29 -13.44
CA GLY A 405 -9.44 2.75 -14.27
C GLY A 405 -10.26 3.87 -14.91
N ALA A 406 -10.52 4.94 -14.16
CA ALA A 406 -11.17 6.15 -14.67
C ALA A 406 -10.27 6.94 -15.65
N VAL A 407 -8.94 6.95 -15.47
CA VAL A 407 -7.98 7.56 -16.40
C VAL A 407 -7.91 6.78 -17.71
N SER A 408 -7.89 5.44 -17.68
CA SER A 408 -7.91 4.61 -18.88
C SER A 408 -9.25 4.68 -19.62
N THR A 409 -10.35 4.80 -18.87
CA THR A 409 -11.66 5.20 -19.40
C THR A 409 -11.56 6.57 -20.09
N ALA A 410 -10.92 7.56 -19.46
CA ALA A 410 -10.73 8.91 -20.01
C ALA A 410 -9.78 8.96 -21.21
N VAL A 411 -8.78 8.06 -21.31
CA VAL A 411 -7.91 7.88 -22.49
C VAL A 411 -8.68 7.24 -23.64
N GLY A 412 -9.51 6.23 -23.37
CA GLY A 412 -10.43 5.65 -24.36
C GLY A 412 -11.44 6.68 -24.89
N VAL A 413 -12.00 7.49 -23.98
CA VAL A 413 -12.89 8.61 -24.31
C VAL A 413 -12.13 9.72 -25.07
N GLY A 414 -10.90 10.05 -24.67
CA GLY A 414 -10.10 11.12 -25.25
C GLY A 414 -9.50 10.80 -26.62
N ALA A 415 -9.02 9.57 -26.82
CA ALA A 415 -8.57 9.08 -28.13
C ALA A 415 -9.74 8.85 -29.10
N GLY A 416 -10.89 8.38 -28.59
CA GLY A 416 -12.13 8.27 -29.35
C GLY A 416 -12.68 9.65 -29.77
N ALA A 417 -12.59 10.65 -28.89
CA ALA A 417 -12.97 12.02 -29.21
C ALA A 417 -12.02 12.69 -30.23
N LEU A 418 -10.70 12.44 -30.13
CA LEU A 418 -9.70 12.99 -31.06
C LEU A 418 -9.80 12.42 -32.48
N LEU A 419 -10.06 11.12 -32.61
CA LEU A 419 -10.16 10.45 -33.92
C LEU A 419 -11.58 10.58 -34.52
N GLY A 420 -12.63 10.59 -33.69
CA GLY A 420 -14.01 10.78 -34.15
C GLY A 420 -14.36 12.23 -34.51
N GLY A 421 -13.68 13.23 -33.93
CA GLY A 421 -14.00 14.65 -34.15
C GLY A 421 -13.42 15.29 -35.40
N VAL A 422 -12.59 14.59 -36.19
CA VAL A 422 -12.10 15.10 -37.47
C VAL A 422 -13.17 15.01 -38.56
N MET A 423 -14.15 14.10 -38.43
CA MET A 423 -15.24 13.93 -39.41
C MET A 423 -16.50 14.75 -39.10
N GLY A 424 -16.59 15.41 -37.95
CA GLY A 424 -17.71 16.28 -37.59
C GLY A 424 -17.22 17.68 -37.30
N GLY A 425 -17.03 18.50 -38.34
CA GLY A 425 -16.40 19.81 -38.28
C GLY A 425 -16.87 20.72 -37.13
N ALA A 426 -16.07 20.75 -36.06
CA ALA A 426 -15.73 21.89 -35.20
C ALA A 426 -15.14 21.35 -33.89
N MET A 427 -13.81 21.43 -33.72
CA MET A 427 -13.19 21.29 -32.41
C MET A 427 -12.28 22.49 -32.11
N SER A 428 -12.46 23.06 -30.92
CA SER A 428 -11.63 24.11 -30.37
C SER A 428 -10.30 23.55 -29.84
N GLU A 429 -9.22 24.32 -30.01
CA GLU A 429 -7.84 24.08 -29.55
C GLU A 429 -7.67 23.42 -28.16
N PRO A 430 -8.51 23.70 -27.13
CA PRO A 430 -8.43 23.06 -25.83
C PRO A 430 -8.62 21.52 -25.84
N GLY A 431 -9.45 20.99 -26.75
CA GLY A 431 -9.71 19.54 -26.83
C GLY A 431 -8.51 18.74 -27.36
N VAL A 432 -7.77 19.34 -28.31
CA VAL A 432 -6.55 18.76 -28.88
C VAL A 432 -5.39 18.81 -27.86
N GLN A 433 -5.28 19.89 -27.08
CA GLN A 433 -4.26 20.01 -26.05
C GLN A 433 -4.51 19.11 -24.84
N PHE A 434 -5.78 18.91 -24.46
CA PHE A 434 -6.17 17.98 -23.40
C PHE A 434 -5.78 16.53 -23.76
N GLY A 435 -6.06 16.07 -24.98
CA GLY A 435 -5.67 14.73 -25.43
C GLY A 435 -4.15 14.53 -25.56
N LYS A 436 -3.42 15.54 -26.04
CA LYS A 436 -1.93 15.51 -26.09
C LYS A 436 -1.30 15.42 -24.70
N ASN A 437 -1.87 16.08 -23.70
CA ASN A 437 -1.34 16.08 -22.33
C ASN A 437 -1.63 14.76 -21.58
N LEU A 438 -2.80 14.14 -21.82
CA LEU A 438 -3.14 12.81 -21.29
C LEU A 438 -2.21 11.71 -21.83
N ILE A 439 -1.87 11.76 -23.13
CA ILE A 439 -1.00 10.76 -23.77
C ILE A 439 0.46 10.91 -23.34
N ARG A 440 0.97 12.15 -23.17
CA ARG A 440 2.31 12.40 -22.59
C ARG A 440 2.46 11.83 -21.18
N GLN A 441 1.38 11.85 -20.39
CA GLN A 441 1.36 11.29 -19.04
C GLN A 441 1.37 9.75 -19.04
N ALA A 442 0.65 9.12 -19.98
CA ALA A 442 0.64 7.67 -20.14
C ALA A 442 2.00 7.11 -20.61
N ALA A 443 2.70 7.80 -21.52
CA ALA A 443 4.01 7.38 -22.03
C ALA A 443 5.13 7.44 -20.97
N LYS A 444 5.13 8.46 -20.08
CA LYS A 444 6.11 8.59 -19.00
C LYS A 444 6.00 7.49 -17.93
N ASN A 445 4.80 6.99 -17.67
CA ASN A 445 4.57 5.91 -16.70
C ASN A 445 4.90 4.51 -17.27
N TRP A 446 4.98 4.36 -18.58
CA TRP A 446 5.24 3.07 -19.25
C TRP A 446 6.72 2.68 -19.25
N ASN A 447 7.65 3.65 -19.32
CA ASN A 447 9.09 3.38 -19.35
C ASN A 447 9.67 2.81 -18.04
N THR A 448 8.94 2.88 -16.92
CA THR A 448 9.36 2.34 -15.63
C THR A 448 8.85 0.92 -15.35
N THR A 449 8.02 0.35 -16.24
CA THR A 449 7.44 -0.99 -16.10
C THR A 449 7.46 -1.74 -17.44
N ARG A 450 8.56 -2.44 -17.77
CA ARG A 450 8.65 -3.34 -18.93
C ARG A 450 8.27 -4.79 -18.55
N PRO A 451 7.21 -5.39 -19.15
CA PRO A 451 7.00 -6.85 -19.18
C PRO A 451 7.26 -7.46 -20.59
N PRO A 452 7.49 -8.80 -20.71
CA PRO A 452 7.61 -9.48 -22.00
C PRO A 452 6.24 -9.71 -22.68
N MET A 453 6.18 -9.64 -24.00
CA MET A 453 4.96 -9.77 -24.81
C MET A 453 4.74 -11.20 -25.34
N MET A 454 3.51 -11.72 -25.21
CA MET A 454 3.00 -12.87 -25.98
C MET A 454 2.44 -12.42 -27.34
N GLY A 455 2.62 -13.25 -28.38
CA GLY A 455 2.10 -13.02 -29.74
C GLY A 455 0.58 -13.10 -29.86
N THR A 456 0.03 -12.59 -30.96
CA THR A 456 -1.41 -12.41 -31.20
C THR A 456 -2.13 -13.71 -31.64
N MET A 457 -3.33 -13.96 -31.08
CA MET A 457 -4.15 -15.17 -31.27
C MET A 457 -4.67 -15.45 -32.70
N ARG A 458 -4.43 -14.59 -33.70
CA ARG A 458 -5.00 -14.78 -35.05
C ARG A 458 -4.17 -15.69 -35.96
N ALA A 459 -2.97 -16.11 -35.56
CA ALA A 459 -2.12 -17.03 -36.31
C ALA A 459 -2.29 -18.53 -35.91
N GLN A 460 -3.18 -18.86 -34.95
CA GLN A 460 -3.30 -20.22 -34.38
C GLN A 460 -4.57 -21.00 -34.76
N ILE A 461 -5.43 -20.47 -35.64
CA ILE A 461 -6.68 -21.16 -36.06
C ILE A 461 -6.64 -21.53 -37.56
N GLY A 462 -5.63 -22.28 -37.97
CA GLY A 462 -5.57 -22.81 -39.33
C GLY A 462 -4.64 -24.01 -39.45
N GLY A 463 -5.20 -25.22 -39.38
CA GLY A 463 -4.52 -26.46 -39.75
C GLY A 463 -4.38 -27.47 -38.60
N ILE A 464 -5.22 -28.49 -38.62
CA ILE A 464 -5.30 -29.59 -37.66
C ILE A 464 -4.01 -30.44 -37.67
N ASN A 465 -3.38 -30.64 -36.51
CA ASN A 465 -2.59 -31.84 -36.18
C ASN A 465 -2.64 -32.12 -34.64
N PRO A 466 -3.24 -33.24 -34.18
CA PRO A 466 -3.39 -33.54 -32.75
C PRO A 466 -2.08 -33.84 -31.98
N GLU A 467 -0.95 -34.06 -32.65
CA GLU A 467 0.31 -34.40 -31.97
C GLU A 467 1.18 -33.19 -31.54
N MET A 468 0.72 -31.94 -31.77
CA MET A 468 1.47 -30.72 -31.38
C MET A 468 1.10 -30.15 -29.99
N PHE A 469 0.26 -30.82 -29.18
CA PHE A 469 -0.08 -30.39 -27.81
C PHE A 469 1.00 -30.67 -26.75
N LYS A 470 2.28 -30.63 -27.13
CA LYS A 470 3.39 -30.42 -26.18
C LYS A 470 3.99 -29.05 -26.45
N ALA A 471 3.39 -28.01 -25.88
CA ALA A 471 4.02 -26.70 -25.81
C ALA A 471 5.35 -26.81 -25.03
N PRO A 472 6.45 -26.16 -25.46
CA PRO A 472 7.66 -26.08 -24.66
C PRO A 472 7.38 -25.21 -23.43
N SER A 473 7.50 -25.83 -22.26
CA SER A 473 7.22 -25.28 -20.95
C SER A 473 8.31 -24.34 -20.45
N THR A 474 8.68 -23.26 -21.14
CA THR A 474 9.72 -22.34 -20.64
C THR A 474 9.57 -20.93 -21.20
N ALA A 475 8.66 -20.13 -20.66
CA ALA A 475 8.78 -18.67 -20.69
C ALA A 475 8.97 -18.19 -19.25
N HIS A 476 10.18 -18.34 -18.73
CA HIS A 476 10.55 -17.88 -17.39
C HIS A 476 10.70 -16.35 -17.40
N THR A 477 9.72 -15.63 -16.83
CA THR A 477 9.86 -14.19 -16.55
C THR A 477 10.92 -13.98 -15.47
N THR A 478 11.64 -12.86 -15.43
CA THR A 478 12.69 -12.52 -14.45
C THR A 478 12.25 -12.51 -12.97
N ARG A 479 11.02 -12.93 -12.65
CA ARG A 479 10.34 -12.79 -11.36
C ARG A 479 10.17 -14.10 -10.58
N GLY A 480 10.55 -15.25 -11.15
CA GLY A 480 10.32 -16.56 -10.54
C GLY A 480 8.88 -17.05 -10.72
N ARG A 481 8.55 -18.24 -10.22
CA ARG A 481 7.20 -18.82 -10.30
C ARG A 481 6.31 -18.26 -9.19
N SER A 482 5.07 -17.90 -9.52
CA SER A 482 4.01 -17.57 -8.57
C SER A 482 3.64 -18.79 -7.71
N ILE A 483 2.92 -18.60 -6.59
CA ILE A 483 2.49 -19.74 -5.74
C ILE A 483 1.63 -20.76 -6.50
N PRO A 484 0.64 -20.37 -7.33
CA PRO A 484 -0.09 -21.32 -8.15
C PRO A 484 0.84 -22.13 -9.07
N GLU A 485 1.75 -21.47 -9.79
CA GLU A 485 2.73 -22.14 -10.66
C GLU A 485 3.68 -23.05 -9.86
N LEU A 486 4.09 -22.65 -8.65
CA LEU A 486 4.89 -23.49 -7.76
C LEU A 486 4.14 -24.75 -7.33
N ARG A 487 2.84 -24.66 -7.07
CA ARG A 487 2.00 -25.81 -6.74
C ARG A 487 1.80 -26.75 -7.92
N GLU A 488 1.84 -26.25 -9.15
CA GLU A 488 1.82 -27.09 -10.35
C GLU A 488 3.13 -27.86 -10.54
N VAL A 489 4.28 -27.20 -10.36
CA VAL A 489 5.60 -27.85 -10.56
C VAL A 489 6.05 -28.69 -9.36
N LEU A 490 5.56 -28.35 -8.17
CA LEU A 490 5.68 -29.10 -6.92
C LEU A 490 4.29 -29.58 -6.47
N PRO A 491 3.69 -30.57 -7.17
CA PRO A 491 2.34 -31.03 -6.85
C PRO A 491 2.29 -31.72 -5.48
N ASN A 492 1.08 -31.89 -4.95
CA ASN A 492 0.81 -32.39 -3.59
C ASN A 492 1.58 -33.68 -3.25
N GLU A 493 1.58 -34.64 -4.17
CA GLU A 493 2.22 -35.95 -4.03
C GLU A 493 3.74 -35.87 -3.88
N LYS A 494 4.37 -34.76 -4.31
CA LYS A 494 5.80 -34.53 -4.03
C LYS A 494 5.99 -33.87 -2.67
N ARG A 495 5.02 -33.09 -2.20
CA ARG A 495 5.13 -32.25 -1.00
C ARG A 495 4.79 -32.98 0.30
N VAL A 496 4.01 -34.06 0.20
CA VAL A 496 3.58 -34.90 1.32
C VAL A 496 4.05 -36.33 1.13
N THR A 497 4.45 -36.97 2.22
CA THR A 497 4.72 -38.42 2.26
C THR A 497 3.69 -39.11 3.15
N GLY A 498 3.17 -40.27 2.77
CA GLY A 498 2.16 -40.97 3.59
C GLY A 498 0.73 -40.50 3.34
N LYS A 499 -0.07 -40.32 4.40
CA LYS A 499 -1.53 -40.11 4.30
C LYS A 499 -1.86 -38.69 3.83
N THR A 500 -2.65 -38.58 2.76
CA THR A 500 -3.31 -37.33 2.34
C THR A 500 -4.54 -37.09 3.23
N PRO A 501 -4.85 -35.84 3.64
CA PRO A 501 -6.03 -35.56 4.42
C PRO A 501 -7.30 -35.94 3.66
N VAL A 502 -8.26 -36.50 4.41
CA VAL A 502 -9.65 -36.61 3.99
C VAL A 502 -10.34 -35.34 4.43
N GLU A 503 -11.16 -34.74 3.57
CA GLU A 503 -11.86 -33.50 3.89
C GLU A 503 -12.71 -33.64 5.17
N GLY A 504 -12.56 -32.69 6.08
CA GLY A 504 -13.22 -32.70 7.39
C GLY A 504 -12.62 -33.69 8.40
N GLN A 505 -11.54 -34.40 8.05
CA GLN A 505 -10.86 -35.33 8.96
C GLN A 505 -9.42 -34.87 9.21
N PRO A 506 -9.01 -34.69 10.47
CA PRO A 506 -7.65 -34.32 10.81
C PRO A 506 -6.67 -35.44 10.45
N ILE A 507 -5.46 -35.05 10.07
CA ILE A 507 -4.36 -36.00 9.84
C ILE A 507 -3.96 -36.62 11.18
N LYS A 508 -3.74 -37.93 11.16
CA LYS A 508 -3.31 -38.73 12.31
C LYS A 508 -2.07 -39.52 11.95
N MET A 509 -1.40 -40.04 12.98
CA MET A 509 -0.24 -40.93 12.83
C MET A 509 -0.60 -42.20 12.05
N ASN A 510 0.42 -42.96 11.64
CA ASN A 510 0.26 -44.20 10.91
C ASN A 510 -0.66 -45.21 11.62
N ASP A 511 -0.55 -45.33 12.94
CA ASP A 511 -1.38 -46.18 13.81
C ASP A 511 -2.78 -45.60 14.13
N GLY A 512 -3.07 -44.37 13.67
CA GLY A 512 -4.33 -43.68 13.92
C GLY A 512 -4.41 -42.91 15.23
N ALA A 513 -3.30 -42.82 15.99
CA ALA A 513 -3.21 -42.00 17.19
C ALA A 513 -3.08 -40.50 16.85
N GLU A 514 -3.42 -39.65 17.83
CA GLU A 514 -3.15 -38.21 17.78
C GLU A 514 -1.67 -37.94 18.06
N PHE A 515 -1.08 -36.95 17.39
CA PHE A 515 0.34 -36.63 17.53
C PHE A 515 0.68 -36.19 18.97
N LYS A 516 -0.23 -35.50 19.67
CA LYS A 516 -0.03 -35.11 21.07
C LYS A 516 -0.12 -36.26 22.09
N SER A 517 -0.51 -37.46 21.65
CA SER A 517 -0.71 -38.63 22.54
C SER A 517 0.56 -39.44 22.81
N ILE A 518 1.62 -39.20 22.03
CA ILE A 518 2.92 -39.84 22.20
C ILE A 518 3.75 -39.15 23.28
N ASP A 519 4.88 -39.75 23.65
CA ASP A 519 5.89 -39.05 24.44
C ASP A 519 6.56 -37.94 23.62
N LEU A 520 6.11 -36.70 23.86
CA LEU A 520 6.58 -35.50 23.18
C LEU A 520 7.99 -35.07 23.61
N ASP A 521 8.48 -35.56 24.74
CA ASP A 521 9.81 -35.22 25.28
C ASP A 521 10.89 -36.22 24.84
N SER A 522 10.50 -37.35 24.26
CA SER A 522 11.42 -38.31 23.65
C SER A 522 12.22 -37.67 22.50
N PRO A 523 13.56 -37.81 22.48
CA PRO A 523 14.41 -37.25 21.44
C PRO A 523 14.26 -38.01 20.12
N ASN A 524 14.44 -37.29 19.02
CA ASN A 524 14.62 -37.91 17.70
C ASN A 524 16.08 -38.39 17.54
N SER A 525 16.30 -39.44 16.74
CA SER A 525 17.62 -40.10 16.63
C SER A 525 18.11 -40.32 15.21
N VAL A 526 17.56 -39.59 14.23
CA VAL A 526 17.98 -39.74 12.82
C VAL A 526 19.30 -39.02 12.59
N LYS A 527 20.23 -39.71 11.93
CA LYS A 527 21.56 -39.18 11.61
C LYS A 527 21.54 -38.47 10.25
N VAL A 528 22.19 -37.31 10.19
CA VAL A 528 22.43 -36.54 8.97
C VAL A 528 23.92 -36.28 8.80
N THR A 529 24.38 -36.22 7.55
CA THR A 529 25.79 -35.95 7.19
C THR A 529 25.85 -34.73 6.27
N ASP A 530 27.02 -34.10 6.15
CA ASP A 530 27.19 -32.98 5.20
C ASP A 530 26.89 -33.43 3.77
N ASP A 531 27.27 -34.65 3.43
CA ASP A 531 26.97 -35.28 2.15
C ASP A 531 25.44 -35.35 1.88
N THR A 532 24.65 -35.67 2.92
CA THR A 532 23.18 -35.68 2.81
C THR A 532 22.63 -34.28 2.51
N ILE A 533 23.11 -33.26 3.23
CA ILE A 533 22.65 -31.87 3.08
C ILE A 533 23.09 -31.29 1.74
N ASN A 534 24.36 -31.48 1.38
CA ASN A 534 24.93 -31.00 0.13
C ASN A 534 24.26 -31.67 -1.07
N THR A 535 23.96 -32.97 -1.00
CA THR A 535 23.21 -33.69 -2.04
C THR A 535 21.80 -33.13 -2.17
N ALA A 536 21.08 -32.98 -1.05
CA ALA A 536 19.73 -32.42 -1.06
C ALA A 536 19.68 -31.00 -1.64
N TRP A 537 20.67 -30.16 -1.29
CA TRP A 537 20.78 -28.79 -1.78
C TRP A 537 21.18 -28.71 -3.24
N ALA A 538 22.23 -29.44 -3.65
CA ALA A 538 22.66 -29.49 -5.04
C ALA A 538 21.51 -29.94 -5.95
N LYS A 539 20.78 -30.98 -5.54
CA LYS A 539 19.57 -31.42 -6.25
C LYS A 539 18.49 -30.33 -6.28
N ALA A 540 18.27 -29.60 -5.18
CA ALA A 540 17.26 -28.55 -5.12
C ALA A 540 17.57 -27.39 -6.08
N VAL A 541 18.84 -26.97 -6.17
CA VAL A 541 19.32 -25.94 -7.09
C VAL A 541 19.26 -26.44 -8.53
N ASN A 542 19.73 -27.66 -8.81
CA ASN A 542 19.74 -28.23 -10.16
C ASN A 542 18.34 -28.46 -10.73
N ASP A 543 17.38 -28.83 -9.88
CA ASP A 543 15.98 -29.05 -10.28
C ASP A 543 15.17 -27.73 -10.38
N SER A 544 15.75 -26.60 -9.98
CA SER A 544 15.11 -25.28 -10.05
C SER A 544 15.44 -24.59 -11.39
N PRO A 545 14.61 -23.62 -11.84
CA PRO A 545 14.92 -22.84 -13.03
C PRO A 545 16.26 -22.11 -12.93
N GLU A 546 16.96 -21.93 -14.05
CA GLU A 546 18.30 -21.31 -14.12
C GLU A 546 18.38 -19.97 -13.36
N MET A 547 17.34 -19.15 -13.44
CA MET A 547 17.25 -17.88 -12.73
C MET A 547 17.25 -18.02 -11.20
N ALA A 548 16.61 -19.06 -10.67
CA ALA A 548 16.65 -19.37 -9.24
C ALA A 548 18.06 -19.78 -8.83
N SER A 549 18.73 -20.59 -9.64
CA SER A 549 20.13 -20.98 -9.43
C SER A 549 21.08 -19.78 -9.48
N ASN A 550 20.87 -18.86 -10.42
CA ASN A 550 21.63 -17.61 -10.51
C ASN A 550 21.44 -16.74 -9.25
N LYS A 551 20.22 -16.67 -8.72
CA LYS A 551 19.93 -15.93 -7.47
C LYS A 551 20.54 -16.61 -6.24
N VAL A 552 20.55 -17.94 -6.19
CA VAL A 552 21.26 -18.70 -5.15
C VAL A 552 22.75 -18.34 -5.15
N VAL A 553 23.39 -18.28 -6.32
CA VAL A 553 24.80 -17.88 -6.45
C VAL A 553 25.00 -16.40 -6.10
N GLU A 554 24.12 -15.51 -6.56
CA GLU A 554 24.17 -14.06 -6.29
C GLU A 554 24.18 -13.74 -4.78
N PHE A 555 23.40 -14.48 -4.01
CA PHE A 555 23.29 -14.29 -2.56
C PHE A 555 24.21 -15.20 -1.72
N ASP A 556 25.08 -16.00 -2.35
CA ASP A 556 25.92 -17.00 -1.67
C ASP A 556 25.11 -17.92 -0.74
N MET A 557 23.94 -18.33 -1.22
CA MET A 557 22.94 -19.02 -0.42
C MET A 557 23.31 -20.49 -0.22
N THR A 558 23.50 -20.91 1.04
CA THR A 558 23.85 -22.28 1.42
C THR A 558 23.13 -22.69 2.69
N PRO A 559 22.53 -23.90 2.75
CA PRO A 559 21.92 -24.39 3.99
C PRO A 559 23.00 -24.58 5.06
N LYS A 560 22.58 -24.52 6.33
CA LYS A 560 23.45 -24.87 7.47
C LYS A 560 24.01 -26.30 7.34
N ASP A 561 25.16 -26.50 7.98
CA ASP A 561 25.93 -27.75 8.00
C ASP A 561 25.26 -28.90 8.77
N ALA A 562 25.87 -30.09 8.70
CA ALA A 562 25.40 -31.27 9.41
C ALA A 562 25.44 -31.14 10.92
N ASP A 563 26.31 -30.32 11.49
CA ASP A 563 26.35 -30.07 12.92
C ASP A 563 25.06 -29.37 13.36
N PHE A 564 24.61 -28.36 12.63
CA PHE A 564 23.31 -27.71 12.88
C PHE A 564 22.15 -28.70 12.75
N TRP A 565 22.07 -29.41 11.62
CA TRP A 565 20.93 -30.32 11.37
C TRP A 565 20.95 -31.53 12.30
N SER A 566 22.11 -32.01 12.76
CA SER A 566 22.20 -33.07 13.77
C SER A 566 21.63 -32.61 15.11
N ARG A 567 21.89 -31.35 15.51
CA ARG A 567 21.26 -30.77 16.72
C ARG A 567 19.76 -30.63 16.53
N ALA A 568 19.31 -30.08 15.40
CA ALA A 568 17.89 -29.91 15.09
C ALA A 568 17.12 -31.25 15.06
N LEU A 569 17.68 -32.28 14.42
CA LEU A 569 17.12 -33.62 14.33
C LEU A 569 17.23 -34.43 15.62
N SER A 570 17.97 -33.94 16.63
CA SER A 570 18.04 -34.52 17.97
C SER A 570 17.02 -33.93 18.95
N LEU A 571 16.29 -32.90 18.53
CA LEU A 571 15.29 -32.26 19.36
C LEU A 571 14.14 -33.24 19.70
N PRO A 572 13.41 -32.99 20.80
CA PRO A 572 12.26 -33.82 21.19
C PRO A 572 11.18 -33.90 20.11
N ASN A 573 10.34 -34.95 20.17
CA ASN A 573 9.17 -35.15 19.30
C ASN A 573 8.26 -33.93 19.19
N ARG A 574 8.15 -33.13 20.26
CA ARG A 574 7.45 -31.84 20.24
C ARG A 574 7.93 -30.88 19.16
N ALA A 575 9.25 -30.82 18.91
CA ALA A 575 9.83 -29.97 17.87
C ALA A 575 9.61 -30.55 16.47
N ARG A 576 9.61 -31.88 16.35
CA ARG A 576 9.28 -32.57 15.09
C ARG A 576 7.82 -32.35 14.71
N TYR A 577 6.90 -32.67 15.61
CA TYR A 577 5.45 -32.61 15.39
C TYR A 577 4.85 -31.25 15.75
N TRP A 578 5.67 -30.19 15.64
CA TRP A 578 5.34 -28.85 16.10
C TRP A 578 4.01 -28.34 15.53
N TYR A 579 3.79 -28.52 14.23
CA TYR A 579 2.56 -28.10 13.56
C TYR A 579 1.38 -28.99 13.96
N GLU A 580 1.60 -30.29 14.02
CA GLU A 580 0.57 -31.29 14.33
C GLU A 580 0.02 -31.11 15.74
N VAL A 581 0.88 -31.04 16.76
CA VAL A 581 0.44 -30.84 18.15
C VAL A 581 -0.17 -29.46 18.34
N SER A 582 0.30 -28.45 17.61
CA SER A 582 -0.28 -27.11 17.61
C SER A 582 -1.70 -27.10 17.01
N THR A 583 -1.90 -27.77 15.87
CA THR A 583 -3.22 -27.93 15.23
C THR A 583 -4.19 -28.65 16.17
N GLU A 584 -3.78 -29.79 16.72
CA GLU A 584 -4.60 -30.58 17.66
C GLU A 584 -4.92 -29.76 18.91
N GLY A 585 -3.94 -29.02 19.46
CA GLY A 585 -4.14 -28.15 20.61
C GLY A 585 -5.17 -27.05 20.36
N MET A 586 -5.05 -26.33 19.25
CA MET A 586 -6.00 -25.28 18.87
C MET A 586 -7.41 -25.85 18.66
N ARG A 587 -7.55 -26.92 17.87
CA ARG A 587 -8.82 -27.61 17.61
C ARG A 587 -9.50 -28.06 18.90
N ASP A 588 -8.73 -28.66 19.82
CA ASP A 588 -9.31 -29.31 20.99
C ASP A 588 -9.57 -28.36 22.16
N LEU A 589 -8.80 -27.29 22.28
CA LEU A 589 -8.97 -26.27 23.32
C LEU A 589 -9.95 -25.16 22.90
N LEU A 590 -10.30 -25.04 21.62
CA LEU A 590 -11.34 -24.15 21.08
C LEU A 590 -12.48 -24.96 20.43
N PRO A 591 -13.18 -25.83 21.19
CA PRO A 591 -14.08 -26.84 20.65
C PRO A 591 -15.38 -26.27 20.06
N THR A 592 -15.68 -25.01 20.35
CA THR A 592 -16.92 -24.35 19.95
C THR A 592 -16.79 -23.64 18.61
N LEU A 593 -15.56 -23.48 18.09
CA LEU A 593 -15.34 -22.92 16.77
C LEU A 593 -15.75 -23.95 15.73
N SER A 594 -16.60 -23.55 14.80
CA SER A 594 -16.87 -24.28 13.57
C SER A 594 -15.59 -24.45 12.74
N GLN A 595 -15.63 -25.32 11.73
CA GLN A 595 -14.50 -25.53 10.81
C GLN A 595 -14.01 -24.21 10.19
N LYS A 596 -14.95 -23.33 9.80
CA LYS A 596 -14.67 -22.01 9.25
C LYS A 596 -14.01 -21.09 10.27
N GLU A 597 -14.57 -21.00 11.48
CA GLU A 597 -14.03 -20.15 12.55
C GLU A 597 -12.66 -20.62 13.02
N LEU A 598 -12.41 -21.93 13.05
CA LEU A 598 -11.10 -22.48 13.36
C LEU A 598 -10.07 -22.16 12.27
N SER A 599 -10.45 -22.21 10.99
CA SER A 599 -9.61 -21.70 9.88
C SER A 599 -9.33 -20.21 10.01
N GLN A 600 -10.32 -19.39 10.33
CA GLN A 600 -10.13 -17.96 10.62
C GLN A 600 -9.18 -17.76 11.81
N PHE A 601 -9.26 -18.61 12.83
CA PHE A 601 -8.33 -18.57 13.96
C PHE A 601 -6.90 -18.96 13.56
N PHE A 602 -6.70 -19.96 12.69
CA PHE A 602 -5.37 -20.25 12.14
C PHE A 602 -4.82 -19.05 11.37
N ASN A 603 -5.66 -18.42 10.55
CA ASN A 603 -5.34 -17.19 9.84
C ASN A 603 -4.96 -16.04 10.78
N LEU A 604 -5.68 -15.92 11.90
CA LEU A 604 -5.40 -14.93 12.94
C LEU A 604 -4.03 -15.18 13.60
N VAL A 605 -3.73 -16.43 13.97
CA VAL A 605 -2.42 -16.85 14.50
C VAL A 605 -1.30 -16.54 13.51
N GLY A 606 -1.53 -16.75 12.21
CA GLY A 606 -0.59 -16.35 11.16
C GLY A 606 -0.40 -14.83 11.06
N ALA A 607 -1.49 -14.07 11.09
CA ALA A 607 -1.48 -12.61 11.00
C ALA A 607 -0.78 -11.94 12.19
N THR A 608 -0.86 -12.52 13.39
CA THR A 608 -0.22 -11.99 14.60
C THR A 608 1.21 -12.50 14.84
N SER A 609 1.66 -13.50 14.05
CA SER A 609 2.99 -14.11 14.14
C SER A 609 4.20 -13.21 13.86
N PRO A 610 4.12 -12.11 13.08
CA PRO A 610 5.29 -11.28 12.82
C PRO A 610 5.99 -10.80 14.11
N GLN A 611 7.27 -11.16 14.25
CA GLN A 611 8.14 -10.82 15.38
C GLN A 611 7.68 -11.34 16.76
N ALA A 612 6.72 -12.26 16.83
CA ALA A 612 6.26 -12.87 18.06
C ALA A 612 6.79 -14.31 18.19
N ASP A 613 7.21 -14.69 19.40
CA ASP A 613 7.30 -16.12 19.74
C ASP A 613 5.89 -16.69 19.96
N PRO A 614 5.73 -18.02 20.00
CA PRO A 614 4.42 -18.66 20.14
C PRO A 614 3.62 -18.26 21.39
N ASN A 615 4.28 -17.98 22.53
CA ASN A 615 3.60 -17.53 23.75
C ASN A 615 2.97 -16.14 23.58
N ILE A 616 3.72 -15.20 23.01
CA ILE A 616 3.20 -13.86 22.73
C ILE A 616 2.15 -13.93 21.63
N ASN A 617 2.38 -14.75 20.60
CA ASN A 617 1.50 -14.82 19.45
C ASN A 617 0.12 -15.37 19.82
N ILE A 618 0.06 -16.48 20.56
CA ILE A 618 -1.23 -17.08 20.92
C ILE A 618 -2.05 -16.17 21.82
N ARG A 619 -1.41 -15.41 22.72
CA ARG A 619 -2.07 -14.41 23.54
C ARG A 619 -2.72 -13.32 22.71
N ARG A 620 -2.00 -12.82 21.69
CA ARG A 620 -2.56 -11.84 20.75
C ARG A 620 -3.75 -12.42 20.00
N ALA A 621 -3.62 -13.62 19.45
CA ALA A 621 -4.71 -14.28 18.73
C ALA A 621 -5.93 -14.52 19.63
N LEU A 622 -5.73 -15.01 20.86
CA LEU A 622 -6.81 -15.20 21.84
C LEU A 622 -7.43 -13.88 22.31
N SER A 623 -6.63 -12.83 22.52
CA SER A 623 -7.13 -11.49 22.87
C SER A 623 -8.02 -10.93 21.76
N LEU A 624 -7.58 -11.02 20.50
CA LEU A 624 -8.34 -10.63 19.33
C LEU A 624 -9.63 -11.44 19.18
N LEU A 625 -9.56 -12.78 19.32
CA LEU A 625 -10.73 -13.65 19.31
C LEU A 625 -11.71 -13.32 20.44
N GLY A 626 -11.21 -13.02 21.65
CA GLY A 626 -12.04 -12.61 22.78
C GLY A 626 -12.75 -11.28 22.53
N HIS A 627 -12.08 -10.31 21.92
CA HIS A 627 -12.69 -9.05 21.52
C HIS A 627 -13.78 -9.23 20.47
N GLU A 628 -13.49 -10.07 19.47
CA GLU A 628 -14.44 -10.44 18.41
C GLU A 628 -15.68 -11.13 18.97
N THR A 629 -15.47 -12.16 19.80
CA THR A 629 -16.56 -12.90 20.47
C THR A 629 -17.41 -11.98 21.36
N SER A 630 -16.79 -10.96 21.97
CA SER A 630 -17.47 -9.98 22.82
C SER A 630 -18.14 -8.84 22.04
N GLY A 631 -18.00 -8.79 20.71
CA GLY A 631 -18.51 -7.68 19.89
C GLY A 631 -17.85 -6.33 20.20
N SER A 632 -16.62 -6.35 20.73
CA SER A 632 -15.94 -5.19 21.30
C SER A 632 -14.72 -4.74 20.48
N PRO A 633 -14.32 -3.45 20.56
CA PRO A 633 -13.11 -2.96 19.92
C PRO A 633 -11.85 -3.73 20.34
N ALA A 634 -11.17 -4.37 19.39
CA ALA A 634 -9.88 -5.03 19.61
C ALA A 634 -8.75 -4.01 19.84
N ASN A 635 -8.47 -3.76 21.13
CA ASN A 635 -7.35 -2.91 21.54
C ASN A 635 -6.04 -3.71 21.71
N THR A 636 -5.98 -4.96 21.26
CA THR A 636 -4.78 -5.79 21.33
C THR A 636 -3.60 -5.16 20.59
N ALA A 637 -2.43 -5.11 21.23
CA ALA A 637 -1.21 -4.60 20.61
C ALA A 637 -0.68 -5.57 19.54
N ILE A 638 -0.80 -5.18 18.26
CA ILE A 638 -0.27 -5.93 17.12
C ILE A 638 0.82 -5.13 16.39
N ALA A 639 1.81 -5.83 15.84
CA ALA A 639 2.86 -5.22 15.04
C ALA A 639 2.28 -4.77 13.69
N LYS A 640 2.06 -3.46 13.52
CA LYS A 640 1.58 -2.85 12.28
C LYS A 640 2.71 -2.10 11.57
N LYS A 641 2.70 -2.09 10.23
CA LYS A 641 3.46 -1.08 9.49
C LYS A 641 2.76 0.28 9.66
N ALA A 642 3.51 1.38 9.68
CA ALA A 642 2.90 2.71 9.75
C ALA A 642 1.94 2.92 8.56
N GLY A 643 0.66 3.15 8.86
CA GLY A 643 -0.43 3.30 7.87
C GLY A 643 -1.19 2.00 7.56
N ASP A 644 -0.78 0.86 8.11
CA ASP A 644 -1.51 -0.41 8.02
C ASP A 644 -2.73 -0.36 8.95
N LYS A 645 -3.94 -0.47 8.38
CA LYS A 645 -5.21 -0.45 9.10
C LYS A 645 -5.53 -1.77 9.83
N GLY A 646 -4.51 -2.59 10.09
CA GLY A 646 -4.65 -3.95 10.63
C GLY A 646 -4.97 -4.97 9.54
N GLY A 647 -4.56 -4.71 8.29
CA GLY A 647 -5.00 -5.42 7.09
C GLY A 647 -4.84 -6.93 7.18
N ALA A 648 -3.74 -7.45 7.74
CA ALA A 648 -3.58 -8.90 7.90
C ALA A 648 -4.57 -9.51 8.92
N VAL A 649 -4.82 -8.84 10.05
CA VAL A 649 -5.78 -9.34 11.04
C VAL A 649 -7.21 -9.18 10.54
N ARG A 650 -7.52 -8.08 9.86
CA ARG A 650 -8.83 -7.88 9.21
C ARG A 650 -9.10 -8.96 8.17
N LYS A 651 -8.14 -9.24 7.28
CA LYS A 651 -8.22 -10.35 6.32
C LYS A 651 -8.46 -11.70 7.00
N ALA A 652 -7.79 -11.94 8.13
CA ALA A 652 -8.03 -13.15 8.92
C ALA A 652 -9.49 -13.27 9.39
N PHE A 653 -10.08 -12.17 9.86
CA PHE A 653 -11.48 -12.14 10.31
C PHE A 653 -12.47 -12.20 9.13
N SER A 654 -12.22 -11.50 8.02
CA SER A 654 -13.10 -11.55 6.84
C SER A 654 -13.04 -12.91 6.12
N GLY A 655 -11.99 -13.70 6.36
CA GLY A 655 -11.74 -14.95 5.66
C GLY A 655 -11.22 -14.72 4.23
N GLU A 656 -10.76 -13.51 3.93
CA GLU A 656 -10.03 -13.22 2.70
C GLU A 656 -8.69 -13.96 2.68
N ASP A 657 -8.34 -14.48 1.50
CA ASP A 657 -7.04 -15.10 1.29
C ASP A 657 -5.90 -14.09 1.50
N PHE A 658 -4.81 -14.56 2.09
CA PHE A 658 -3.60 -13.77 2.23
C PHE A 658 -2.81 -13.80 0.92
N ASP A 659 -2.62 -12.62 0.33
CA ASP A 659 -1.70 -12.45 -0.82
C ASP A 659 -0.22 -12.69 -0.46
N THR A 660 0.11 -12.82 0.84
CA THR A 660 1.49 -13.01 1.28
C THR A 660 1.88 -14.48 1.38
N ASN A 661 2.91 -14.87 0.63
CA ASN A 661 3.43 -16.24 0.57
C ASN A 661 3.80 -16.83 1.94
N LYS A 662 4.20 -16.00 2.91
CA LYS A 662 4.56 -16.47 4.25
C LYS A 662 3.32 -16.88 5.04
N ILE A 663 2.35 -15.97 5.20
CA ILE A 663 1.18 -16.22 6.07
C ILE A 663 0.38 -17.39 5.49
N HIS A 664 0.15 -17.41 4.18
CA HIS A 664 -0.61 -18.46 3.52
C HIS A 664 -0.05 -19.88 3.73
N ASN A 665 1.27 -20.06 3.61
CA ASN A 665 1.86 -21.40 3.78
C ASN A 665 1.99 -21.80 5.25
N PHE A 666 2.16 -20.81 6.14
CA PHE A 666 2.16 -21.04 7.58
C PHE A 666 0.77 -21.50 8.06
N THR A 667 -0.28 -20.76 7.71
CA THR A 667 -1.66 -21.03 8.14
C THR A 667 -2.24 -22.22 7.40
N GLY A 668 -1.95 -22.34 6.10
CA GLY A 668 -2.34 -23.47 5.26
C GLY A 668 -1.76 -24.81 5.74
N THR A 669 -0.65 -24.82 6.49
CA THR A 669 -0.15 -26.04 7.13
C THR A 669 -1.11 -26.51 8.23
N PHE A 670 -1.61 -25.61 9.08
CA PHE A 670 -2.61 -25.96 10.10
C PHE A 670 -3.92 -26.41 9.46
N GLU A 671 -4.39 -25.72 8.40
CA GLU A 671 -5.60 -26.09 7.67
C GLU A 671 -5.48 -27.48 7.02
N PHE A 672 -4.32 -27.78 6.41
CA PHE A 672 -4.05 -29.09 5.83
C PHE A 672 -4.08 -30.20 6.89
N LEU A 673 -3.40 -29.98 8.02
CA LEU A 673 -3.36 -30.93 9.13
C LEU A 673 -4.72 -31.11 9.82
N ALA A 674 -5.54 -30.06 9.86
CA ALA A 674 -6.90 -30.11 10.39
C ALA A 674 -7.90 -30.80 9.43
N GLY A 675 -7.49 -31.06 8.18
CA GLY A 675 -8.38 -31.60 7.14
C GLY A 675 -9.30 -30.56 6.51
N HIS A 676 -9.02 -29.26 6.70
CA HIS A 676 -9.79 -28.16 6.12
C HIS A 676 -9.32 -27.81 4.71
N SER A 677 -8.07 -28.14 4.37
CA SER A 677 -7.52 -27.96 3.04
C SER A 677 -6.92 -29.25 2.51
N ARG A 678 -7.18 -29.56 1.24
CA ARG A 678 -6.51 -30.67 0.52
C ARG A 678 -5.20 -30.24 -0.11
N SER A 679 -4.90 -28.94 -0.15
CA SER A 679 -3.62 -28.45 -0.67
C SER A 679 -2.58 -28.61 0.42
N ALA A 680 -1.58 -29.45 0.19
CA ALA A 680 -0.38 -29.45 1.03
C ALA A 680 0.22 -28.03 1.10
N PRO A 681 0.95 -27.67 2.16
CA PRO A 681 1.67 -26.40 2.20
C PRO A 681 2.95 -26.45 1.34
N LEU A 682 3.46 -25.28 0.94
CA LEU A 682 4.87 -25.12 0.56
C LEU A 682 5.70 -24.70 1.78
N SER A 683 7.01 -24.54 1.64
CA SER A 683 7.87 -24.09 2.75
C SER A 683 7.50 -22.69 3.23
N THR A 684 7.32 -22.47 4.53
CA THR A 684 7.11 -21.12 5.06
C THR A 684 8.42 -20.35 5.08
N ASN A 685 8.64 -19.47 4.10
CA ASN A 685 9.91 -18.76 3.96
C ASN A 685 9.92 -17.45 4.76
N ASP A 686 10.55 -17.47 5.93
CA ASP A 686 10.61 -16.35 6.86
C ASP A 686 12.06 -15.97 7.26
N ARG A 687 12.23 -15.08 8.25
CA ARG A 687 13.55 -14.66 8.75
C ARG A 687 14.41 -15.81 9.29
N GLN A 688 13.78 -16.84 9.87
CA GLN A 688 14.50 -17.98 10.44
C GLN A 688 14.98 -18.87 9.31
N VAL A 689 14.14 -19.13 8.31
CA VAL A 689 14.57 -19.81 7.09
C VAL A 689 15.70 -19.06 6.41
N ALA A 690 15.60 -17.74 6.21
CA ALA A 690 16.70 -16.95 5.64
C ALA A 690 18.02 -17.15 6.40
N THR A 691 17.97 -17.18 7.74
CA THR A 691 19.16 -17.44 8.58
C THR A 691 19.72 -18.85 8.37
N SER A 692 18.86 -19.86 8.23
CA SER A 692 19.26 -21.25 7.95
C SER A 692 19.88 -21.45 6.56
N PHE A 693 19.80 -20.45 5.68
CA PHE A 693 20.43 -20.44 4.36
C PHE A 693 21.52 -19.37 4.19
N GLY A 694 21.93 -18.72 5.29
CA GLY A 694 23.03 -17.74 5.27
C GLY A 694 22.70 -16.37 4.67
N ILE A 695 21.43 -16.04 4.42
CA ILE A 695 21.01 -14.80 3.73
C ILE A 695 20.17 -13.87 4.64
N GLN A 696 20.01 -12.60 4.25
CA GLN A 696 19.18 -11.65 5.00
C GLN A 696 17.69 -11.90 4.77
N ASP A 697 16.85 -11.54 5.75
CA ASP A 697 15.39 -11.71 5.68
C ASP A 697 14.76 -10.99 4.48
N LYS A 698 15.21 -9.77 4.22
CA LYS A 698 14.75 -8.93 3.11
C LYS A 698 15.06 -9.58 1.77
N ASP A 699 16.20 -10.29 1.65
CA ASP A 699 16.65 -10.85 0.38
C ASP A 699 15.80 -12.08 0.03
N LEU A 700 15.48 -12.93 1.02
CA LEU A 700 14.54 -14.03 0.81
C LEU A 700 13.11 -13.52 0.53
N PHE A 701 12.67 -12.47 1.24
CA PHE A 701 11.31 -11.95 1.11
C PHE A 701 11.07 -11.21 -0.21
N SER A 702 12.06 -10.47 -0.73
CA SER A 702 11.93 -9.70 -1.97
C SER A 702 12.17 -10.51 -3.24
N ASN A 703 12.66 -11.75 -3.14
CA ASN A 703 13.06 -12.57 -4.29
C ASN A 703 12.25 -13.89 -4.33
N GLN A 704 11.09 -13.86 -4.99
CA GLN A 704 10.22 -15.04 -5.15
C GLN A 704 10.90 -16.20 -5.89
N THR A 705 11.91 -15.93 -6.72
CA THR A 705 12.75 -16.95 -7.37
C THR A 705 13.42 -17.91 -6.40
N LEU A 706 13.75 -17.45 -5.18
CA LEU A 706 14.40 -18.27 -4.15
C LEU A 706 13.41 -19.22 -3.45
N TYR A 707 12.11 -19.08 -3.69
CA TYR A 707 11.11 -19.87 -3.00
C TYR A 707 11.16 -21.35 -3.38
N GLU A 708 11.33 -21.63 -4.68
CA GLU A 708 11.41 -22.98 -5.22
C GLU A 708 12.63 -23.78 -4.70
N PRO A 709 13.87 -23.28 -4.79
CA PRO A 709 15.02 -24.04 -4.30
C PRO A 709 14.91 -24.33 -2.79
N VAL A 710 14.36 -23.40 -2.00
CA VAL A 710 14.11 -23.65 -0.57
C VAL A 710 13.07 -24.75 -0.36
N SER A 711 11.93 -24.70 -1.05
CA SER A 711 10.90 -25.75 -0.96
C SER A 711 11.46 -27.12 -1.38
N ARG A 712 12.22 -27.17 -2.48
CA ARG A 712 12.86 -28.40 -2.97
C ARG A 712 13.92 -28.93 -2.01
N PHE A 713 14.68 -28.08 -1.33
CA PHE A 713 15.65 -28.50 -0.31
C PHE A 713 14.98 -29.33 0.78
N TYR A 714 13.91 -28.81 1.39
CA TYR A 714 13.20 -29.53 2.44
C TYR A 714 12.59 -30.84 1.94
N MET A 715 12.09 -30.88 0.70
CA MET A 715 11.57 -32.10 0.08
C MET A 715 12.68 -33.15 -0.12
N ASN A 716 13.81 -32.75 -0.70
CA ASN A 716 14.93 -33.64 -0.94
C ASN A 716 15.54 -34.14 0.38
N LEU A 717 15.71 -33.26 1.38
CA LEU A 717 16.22 -33.65 2.70
C LEU A 717 15.26 -34.63 3.39
N ARG A 718 13.94 -34.40 3.31
CA ARG A 718 12.92 -35.34 3.80
C ARG A 718 13.08 -36.70 3.14
N ASP A 719 13.21 -36.75 1.82
CA ASP A 719 13.30 -38.01 1.08
C ASP A 719 14.56 -38.81 1.47
N GLU A 720 15.70 -38.13 1.61
CA GLU A 720 16.95 -38.73 2.08
C GLU A 720 16.88 -39.27 3.51
N LEU A 721 16.13 -38.60 4.40
CA LEU A 721 15.93 -39.06 5.78
C LEU A 721 14.94 -40.22 5.83
N ASN A 722 13.82 -40.14 5.09
CA ASN A 722 12.80 -41.18 5.04
C ASN A 722 13.32 -42.48 4.43
N ALA A 723 14.27 -42.42 3.49
CA ALA A 723 14.93 -43.60 2.95
C ALA A 723 15.70 -44.42 4.00
N LYS A 724 15.97 -43.85 5.17
CA LYS A 724 16.71 -44.47 6.28
C LYS A 724 15.80 -44.98 7.40
N LEU A 725 14.48 -44.76 7.32
CA LEU A 725 13.51 -45.17 8.34
C LEU A 725 13.08 -46.62 8.18
N GLY A 726 12.71 -47.26 9.29
CA GLY A 726 12.03 -48.56 9.29
C GLY A 726 10.62 -48.49 8.68
N PRO A 727 10.05 -49.63 8.25
CA PRO A 727 8.74 -49.67 7.57
C PRO A 727 7.56 -49.21 8.44
N ASP A 728 7.68 -49.31 9.77
CA ASP A 728 6.64 -48.92 10.73
C ASP A 728 6.89 -47.55 11.37
N GLU A 729 7.99 -46.89 11.03
CA GLU A 729 8.31 -45.56 11.57
C GLU A 729 7.48 -44.48 10.86
N GLU A 730 7.04 -43.48 11.63
CA GLU A 730 6.34 -42.33 11.05
C GLU A 730 7.30 -41.59 10.10
N PRO A 731 6.92 -41.33 8.84
CA PRO A 731 7.76 -40.59 7.92
C PRO A 731 7.92 -39.12 8.36
N TYR A 732 9.07 -38.53 8.08
CA TYR A 732 9.24 -37.08 8.17
C TYR A 732 8.43 -36.38 7.09
N GLN A 733 7.91 -35.19 7.42
CA GLN A 733 7.31 -34.25 6.48
C GLN A 733 8.21 -33.03 6.28
N THR A 734 8.00 -32.31 5.18
CA THR A 734 8.76 -31.08 4.86
C THR A 734 8.62 -30.00 5.93
N TRP A 735 7.40 -29.78 6.42
CA TRP A 735 7.13 -28.78 7.47
C TRP A 735 7.70 -29.18 8.84
N GLN A 736 7.85 -30.49 9.12
CA GLN A 736 8.49 -30.98 10.35
C GLN A 736 9.98 -30.66 10.34
N LEU A 737 10.67 -30.89 9.22
CA LEU A 737 12.09 -30.52 9.07
C LEU A 737 12.28 -29.01 9.19
N GLN A 738 11.40 -28.22 8.57
CA GLN A 738 11.42 -26.77 8.70
C GLN A 738 11.22 -26.31 10.15
N ALA A 739 10.23 -26.88 10.87
CA ALA A 739 9.95 -26.54 12.25
C ALA A 739 11.12 -26.89 13.19
N MET A 740 11.77 -28.04 13.03
CA MET A 740 12.96 -28.39 13.81
C MET A 740 14.12 -27.41 13.57
N GLY A 741 14.33 -26.99 12.31
CA GLY A 741 15.30 -25.94 12.00
C GLY A 741 14.97 -24.60 12.68
N TRP A 742 13.70 -24.21 12.70
CA TRP A 742 13.23 -23.00 13.41
C TRP A 742 13.47 -23.06 14.92
N VAL A 743 13.11 -24.18 15.55
CA VAL A 743 13.31 -24.38 16.98
C VAL A 743 14.81 -24.34 17.31
N GLN A 744 15.66 -25.01 16.53
CA GLN A 744 17.10 -24.97 16.73
C GLN A 744 17.68 -23.55 16.59
N GLU A 745 17.26 -22.78 15.59
CA GLU A 745 17.65 -21.38 15.42
C GLU A 745 17.26 -20.50 16.62
N ARG A 746 16.11 -20.78 17.25
CA ARG A 746 15.69 -20.07 18.48
C ARG A 746 16.54 -20.49 19.68
N ILE A 747 16.86 -21.78 19.82
CA ILE A 747 17.76 -22.26 20.87
C ILE A 747 19.14 -21.61 20.73
N ASP A 748 19.69 -21.57 19.52
CA ASP A 748 21.01 -20.98 19.29
C ASP A 748 21.04 -19.47 19.62
N LYS A 749 19.89 -18.78 19.49
CA LYS A 749 19.74 -17.34 19.83
C LYS A 749 19.43 -17.07 21.30
N ASN A 750 18.57 -17.88 21.92
CA ASN A 750 17.93 -17.57 23.21
C ASN A 750 18.25 -18.59 24.32
N GLY A 751 18.84 -19.74 23.99
CA GLY A 751 19.29 -20.77 24.93
C GLY A 751 18.19 -21.59 25.61
N ARG A 752 16.93 -21.59 25.11
CA ARG A 752 15.79 -22.31 25.73
C ARG A 752 14.81 -22.84 24.68
N ILE A 753 14.11 -23.93 25.03
CA ILE A 753 13.03 -24.60 24.26
C ILE A 753 11.62 -24.26 24.82
N GLU A 754 11.56 -23.68 26.02
CA GLU A 754 10.30 -23.59 26.78
C GLU A 754 9.22 -22.75 26.08
N GLY A 755 8.05 -23.36 25.84
CA GLY A 755 6.89 -22.72 25.22
C GLY A 755 7.03 -22.51 23.71
N ASP A 756 7.76 -23.41 23.04
CA ASP A 756 8.06 -23.27 21.61
C ASP A 756 6.92 -23.67 20.67
N ASP A 757 5.91 -24.45 21.09
CA ASP A 757 4.73 -24.81 20.27
C ASP A 757 3.42 -24.21 20.81
N TYR A 758 2.37 -24.16 19.97
CA TYR A 758 1.12 -23.51 20.37
C TYR A 758 0.30 -24.29 21.39
N LEU A 759 0.45 -25.62 21.50
CA LEU A 759 -0.22 -26.38 22.56
C LEU A 759 0.36 -26.00 23.93
N MET A 760 1.68 -25.93 24.07
CA MET A 760 2.31 -25.43 25.32
C MET A 760 1.90 -23.98 25.62
N ALA A 761 1.88 -23.13 24.60
CA ALA A 761 1.51 -21.73 24.75
C ALA A 761 0.05 -21.58 25.21
N LEU A 762 -0.87 -22.37 24.63
CA LEU A 762 -2.28 -22.44 25.04
C LEU A 762 -2.43 -22.97 26.47
N ASP A 763 -1.72 -24.05 26.82
CA ASP A 763 -1.75 -24.63 28.17
C ASP A 763 -1.28 -23.62 29.22
N LYS A 764 -0.24 -22.85 28.93
CA LYS A 764 0.24 -21.78 29.80
C LYS A 764 -0.81 -20.69 30.01
N VAL A 765 -1.43 -20.21 28.92
CA VAL A 765 -2.50 -19.20 29.03
C VAL A 765 -3.69 -19.76 29.81
N ARG A 766 -4.03 -21.03 29.62
CA ARG A 766 -5.09 -21.72 30.38
C ARG A 766 -4.77 -21.72 31.88
N ASP A 767 -3.55 -22.11 32.26
CA ASP A 767 -3.15 -22.17 33.67
C ASP A 767 -3.21 -20.80 34.35
N GLU A 768 -2.82 -19.73 33.65
CA GLU A 768 -2.94 -18.35 34.14
C GLU A 768 -4.40 -17.89 34.28
N LEU A 769 -5.28 -18.27 33.34
CA LEU A 769 -6.71 -17.99 33.44
C LEU A 769 -7.37 -18.77 34.59
N VAL A 770 -6.88 -19.98 34.89
CA VAL A 770 -7.31 -20.74 36.07
C VAL A 770 -6.87 -20.04 37.35
N GLU A 771 -5.62 -19.59 37.42
CA GLU A 771 -5.10 -18.84 38.57
C GLU A 771 -5.86 -17.52 38.79
N ALA A 772 -6.24 -16.84 37.71
CA ALA A 772 -7.05 -15.62 37.75
C ALA A 772 -8.53 -15.85 38.06
N GLY A 773 -8.97 -17.11 38.18
CA GLY A 773 -10.37 -17.47 38.44
C GLY A 773 -11.32 -17.23 37.26
N VAL A 774 -10.77 -17.07 36.04
CA VAL A 774 -11.53 -16.88 34.79
C VAL A 774 -12.07 -18.21 34.28
N MET A 775 -11.34 -19.30 34.51
CA MET A 775 -11.74 -20.64 34.08
C MET A 775 -11.42 -21.72 35.11
N ARG A 776 -12.03 -22.91 34.99
CA ARG A 776 -11.72 -24.06 35.85
C ARG A 776 -10.58 -24.89 35.25
N LYS A 777 -9.84 -25.59 36.11
CA LYS A 777 -8.78 -26.50 35.67
C LYS A 777 -9.32 -27.56 34.71
N GLY A 778 -8.67 -27.72 33.56
CA GLY A 778 -9.09 -28.66 32.51
C GLY A 778 -10.24 -28.16 31.62
N SER A 779 -10.78 -26.96 31.86
CA SER A 779 -11.74 -26.34 30.95
C SER A 779 -11.07 -25.89 29.65
N LYS A 780 -11.90 -25.69 28.63
CA LYS A 780 -11.52 -25.23 27.30
C LYS A 780 -11.87 -23.73 27.15
N PHE A 781 -11.38 -23.08 26.10
CA PHE A 781 -11.70 -21.69 25.76
C PHE A 781 -13.09 -21.63 25.12
N THR A 782 -14.15 -21.65 25.93
CA THR A 782 -15.54 -21.50 25.47
C THR A 782 -15.88 -20.02 25.29
N PRO A 783 -16.98 -19.67 24.59
CA PRO A 783 -17.43 -18.28 24.48
C PRO A 783 -17.59 -17.59 25.83
N GLU A 784 -18.04 -18.31 26.87
CA GLU A 784 -18.15 -17.76 28.23
C GLU A 784 -16.80 -17.41 28.84
N VAL A 785 -15.74 -18.17 28.55
CA VAL A 785 -14.38 -17.86 28.98
C VAL A 785 -13.83 -16.66 28.20
N LEU A 786 -14.02 -16.65 26.88
CA LEU A 786 -13.51 -15.61 25.98
C LEU A 786 -14.16 -14.24 26.23
N THR A 787 -15.41 -14.22 26.69
CA THR A 787 -16.18 -13.01 27.01
C THR A 787 -16.13 -12.64 28.50
N HIS A 788 -15.40 -13.40 29.33
CA HIS A 788 -15.30 -13.13 30.76
C HIS A 788 -14.63 -11.76 31.00
N PRO A 789 -15.13 -10.91 31.92
CA PRO A 789 -14.63 -9.54 32.10
C PRO A 789 -13.12 -9.42 32.34
N LYS A 790 -12.52 -10.40 33.03
CA LYS A 790 -11.07 -10.46 33.31
C LYS A 790 -10.24 -11.18 32.25
N PHE A 791 -10.86 -11.76 31.22
CA PHE A 791 -10.13 -12.53 30.22
C PHE A 791 -9.03 -11.70 29.56
N GLN A 792 -9.39 -10.50 29.08
CA GLN A 792 -8.45 -9.58 28.42
C GLN A 792 -7.31 -9.13 29.34
N GLU A 793 -7.57 -8.92 30.63
CA GLU A 793 -6.54 -8.54 31.61
C GLU A 793 -5.44 -9.62 31.75
N VAL A 794 -5.81 -10.89 31.59
CA VAL A 794 -4.87 -12.02 31.69
C VAL A 794 -4.13 -12.26 30.38
N VAL A 795 -4.85 -12.25 29.25
CA VAL A 795 -4.24 -12.58 27.94
C VAL A 795 -3.46 -11.41 27.35
N ASP A 796 -3.86 -10.16 27.61
CA ASP A 796 -3.17 -8.95 27.20
C ASP A 796 -3.14 -7.91 28.34
N PRO A 797 -2.19 -8.03 29.29
CA PRO A 797 -2.09 -7.12 30.43
C PRO A 797 -1.78 -5.68 30.02
N THR A 798 -1.36 -5.44 28.77
CA THR A 798 -1.07 -4.08 28.28
C THR A 798 -2.32 -3.34 27.81
N THR A 799 -3.41 -4.06 27.51
CA THR A 799 -4.66 -3.47 27.04
C THR A 799 -5.30 -2.57 28.09
N GLN A 800 -5.25 -2.94 29.38
CA GLN A 800 -5.80 -2.10 30.44
C GLN A 800 -5.06 -0.76 30.54
N ALA A 801 -3.73 -0.78 30.59
CA ALA A 801 -2.92 0.44 30.63
C ALA A 801 -3.14 1.34 29.40
N PHE A 802 -3.44 0.74 28.24
CA PHE A 802 -3.82 1.50 27.05
C PHE A 802 -5.22 2.12 27.16
N ASN A 803 -6.20 1.38 27.67
CA ASN A 803 -7.56 1.88 27.89
C ASN A 803 -7.60 3.00 28.93
N ASP A 804 -6.72 2.91 29.94
CA ASP A 804 -6.57 3.91 30.99
C ASP A 804 -5.64 5.07 30.60
N ALA A 805 -4.93 5.01 29.49
CA ALA A 805 -4.08 6.12 29.03
C ALA A 805 -4.92 7.33 28.59
N LYS A 806 -4.40 8.55 28.79
CA LYS A 806 -4.89 9.70 28.01
C LYS A 806 -4.23 9.62 26.64
N ILE A 807 -5.01 9.62 25.57
CA ILE A 807 -4.53 9.54 24.19
C ILE A 807 -4.46 10.96 23.65
N THR A 808 -3.24 11.41 23.32
CA THR A 808 -3.09 12.69 22.61
C THR A 808 -3.23 12.50 21.11
N THR A 809 -4.01 13.38 20.51
CA THR A 809 -4.29 13.39 19.07
C THR A 809 -3.57 14.59 18.48
N ILE A 810 -2.63 14.34 17.58
CA ILE A 810 -1.76 15.35 16.99
C ILE A 810 -1.96 15.33 15.48
N GLU A 811 -2.37 16.46 14.90
CA GLU A 811 -2.49 16.59 13.46
C GLU A 811 -1.11 16.67 12.83
N VAL A 812 -0.90 15.96 11.73
CA VAL A 812 0.40 15.94 11.06
C VAL A 812 0.50 17.08 10.05
N MET A 813 -0.62 17.70 9.66
CA MET A 813 -0.69 18.80 8.73
C MET A 813 -1.30 20.02 9.42
N SER A 814 -0.45 20.93 9.89
CA SER A 814 -0.91 22.15 10.57
C SER A 814 -1.54 23.15 9.61
N GLU A 815 -2.75 23.61 9.91
CA GLU A 815 -3.42 24.71 9.22
C GLU A 815 -2.78 26.08 9.48
N LEU A 816 -1.94 26.20 10.51
CA LEU A 816 -1.15 27.41 10.76
C LEU A 816 0.08 27.53 9.84
N SER A 817 0.41 26.47 9.11
CA SER A 817 1.50 26.52 8.15
C SER A 817 1.09 27.33 6.91
N PRO A 818 1.87 28.35 6.51
CA PRO A 818 1.60 29.08 5.27
C PRO A 818 1.58 28.16 4.04
N GLN A 819 2.39 27.10 4.02
CA GLN A 819 2.44 26.17 2.89
C GLN A 819 1.20 25.26 2.86
N THR A 820 0.73 24.80 4.03
CA THR A 820 -0.55 24.09 4.13
C THR A 820 -1.71 24.98 3.69
N GLN A 821 -1.78 26.23 4.14
CA GLN A 821 -2.84 27.16 3.72
C GLN A 821 -2.83 27.39 2.21
N ARG A 822 -1.64 27.51 1.60
CA ARG A 822 -1.50 27.57 0.14
C ARG A 822 -2.00 26.30 -0.55
N LEU A 823 -1.68 25.13 0.01
CA LEU A 823 -2.16 23.85 -0.51
C LEU A 823 -3.69 23.71 -0.39
N MET A 824 -4.28 24.11 0.74
CA MET A 824 -5.73 24.04 0.96
C MET A 824 -6.51 24.97 0.01
N LYS A 825 -5.95 26.13 -0.35
CA LYS A 825 -6.52 26.99 -1.42
C LYS A 825 -6.51 26.32 -2.80
N LEU A 826 -5.76 25.23 -2.95
CA LEU A 826 -5.66 24.40 -4.15
C LEU A 826 -6.30 23.02 -3.93
N SER A 827 -7.26 22.89 -3.01
CA SER A 827 -7.87 21.61 -2.64
C SER A 827 -8.55 20.91 -3.82
N ASN A 828 -9.23 21.66 -4.70
CA ASN A 828 -9.83 21.09 -5.91
C ASN A 828 -8.78 20.51 -6.86
N GLU A 829 -7.68 21.25 -7.06
CA GLU A 829 -6.56 20.81 -7.88
C GLU A 829 -5.87 19.60 -7.27
N LEU A 830 -5.65 19.62 -5.95
CA LEU A 830 -5.10 18.49 -5.19
C LEU A 830 -6.00 17.26 -5.33
N ASN A 831 -7.31 17.40 -5.13
CA ASN A 831 -8.28 16.32 -5.25
C ASN A 831 -8.34 15.73 -6.68
N SER A 832 -7.95 16.52 -7.68
CA SER A 832 -7.86 16.08 -9.08
C SER A 832 -6.49 15.55 -9.52
N ASP A 833 -5.44 15.66 -8.70
CA ASP A 833 -4.07 15.22 -9.02
C ASP A 833 -3.60 14.11 -8.04
N PRO A 834 -3.76 12.81 -8.40
CA PRO A 834 -3.38 11.68 -7.54
C PRO A 834 -1.89 11.67 -7.18
N ILE A 835 -1.03 12.24 -8.04
CA ILE A 835 0.41 12.30 -7.76
C ILE A 835 0.68 13.34 -6.67
N ALA A 836 -0.01 14.50 -6.74
CA ALA A 836 0.06 15.52 -5.70
C ALA A 836 -0.42 14.96 -4.35
N GLN A 837 -1.55 14.24 -4.33
CA GLN A 837 -2.04 13.55 -3.13
C GLN A 837 -1.02 12.54 -2.59
N LYS A 838 -0.47 11.67 -3.45
CA LYS A 838 0.56 10.69 -3.04
C LYS A 838 1.79 11.37 -2.45
N ARG A 839 2.23 12.52 -3.01
CA ARG A 839 3.36 13.29 -2.48
C ARG A 839 3.06 13.92 -1.12
N VAL A 840 1.88 14.53 -0.95
CA VAL A 840 1.45 15.08 0.34
C VAL A 840 1.39 13.96 1.38
N ASN A 841 0.70 12.85 1.07
CA ASN A 841 0.58 11.70 1.97
C ASN A 841 1.96 11.10 2.33
N ASN A 842 2.90 11.04 1.39
CA ASN A 842 4.26 10.60 1.66
C ASN A 842 5.01 11.56 2.60
N ALA A 843 4.87 12.87 2.41
CA ALA A 843 5.45 13.88 3.30
C ALA A 843 4.87 13.74 4.72
N LEU A 844 3.55 13.60 4.86
CA LEU A 844 2.88 13.37 6.15
C LEU A 844 3.39 12.08 6.81
N ARG A 845 3.40 10.95 6.10
CA ARG A 845 3.88 9.66 6.63
C ARG A 845 5.35 9.69 7.04
N LYS A 846 6.19 10.42 6.30
CA LYS A 846 7.61 10.61 6.63
C LYS A 846 7.75 11.38 7.95
N THR A 847 7.03 12.48 8.12
CA THR A 847 6.95 13.24 9.38
C THR A 847 6.53 12.35 10.54
N MET A 848 5.42 11.62 10.39
CA MET A 848 4.95 10.68 11.41
C MET A 848 6.04 9.68 11.79
N ARG A 849 6.67 9.01 10.81
CA ARG A 849 7.74 8.03 11.07
C ARG A 849 8.90 8.61 11.85
N GLN A 850 9.34 9.84 11.57
CA GLN A 850 10.44 10.47 12.30
C GLN A 850 10.09 10.77 13.76
N ILE A 851 8.80 11.01 14.06
CA ILE A 851 8.33 11.31 15.41
C ILE A 851 8.11 10.01 16.20
N ILE A 852 7.51 9.00 15.57
CA ILE A 852 6.98 7.81 16.24
C ILE A 852 7.94 6.61 16.22
N ASN A 853 8.80 6.48 15.20
CA ASN A 853 9.66 5.31 15.09
C ASN A 853 10.89 5.43 15.98
N ARG A 854 11.39 4.27 16.40
CA ARG A 854 12.71 4.14 17.01
C ARG A 854 13.77 4.20 15.92
N GLU A 855 14.89 4.87 16.21
CA GLU A 855 16.07 4.85 15.36
C GLU A 855 17.12 3.92 15.96
N GLY A 856 17.09 2.66 15.51
CA GLY A 856 17.93 1.60 16.09
C GLY A 856 17.60 1.38 17.57
N LYS A 857 18.58 1.63 18.45
CA LYS A 857 18.38 1.54 19.92
C LYS A 857 17.75 2.78 20.54
N ASN A 858 17.70 3.90 19.80
CA ASN A 858 17.20 5.16 20.33
C ASN A 858 15.66 5.14 20.40
N PRO A 859 15.06 5.54 21.54
CA PRO A 859 13.61 5.72 21.63
C PRO A 859 13.10 6.77 20.64
N SER A 860 11.81 6.69 20.31
CA SER A 860 11.14 7.67 19.45
C SER A 860 11.25 9.09 20.00
N LEU A 861 11.11 10.11 19.15
CA LEU A 861 11.18 11.51 19.57
C LEU A 861 10.11 11.82 20.64
N ALA A 862 8.89 11.31 20.48
CA ALA A 862 7.84 11.41 21.50
C ALA A 862 8.26 10.79 22.85
N SER A 863 8.84 9.59 22.83
CA SER A 863 9.36 8.93 24.04
C SER A 863 10.48 9.73 24.71
N ARG A 864 11.35 10.34 23.90
CA ARG A 864 12.46 11.18 24.36
C ARG A 864 11.97 12.47 25.04
N VAL A 865 10.94 13.12 24.50
CA VAL A 865 10.29 14.28 25.14
C VAL A 865 9.65 13.91 26.46
N LEU A 866 8.86 12.84 26.49
CA LEU A 866 8.22 12.43 27.73
C LEU A 866 9.26 12.02 28.79
N SER A 867 10.38 11.41 28.36
CA SER A 867 11.48 11.06 29.25
C SER A 867 12.21 12.30 29.82
N SER A 868 12.41 13.34 29.02
CA SER A 868 13.06 14.58 29.48
C SER A 868 12.19 15.34 30.47
N ILE A 869 10.88 15.38 30.21
CA ILE A 869 9.87 15.98 31.10
C ILE A 869 9.77 15.23 32.42
N THR A 870 9.60 13.90 32.39
CA THR A 870 9.34 13.11 33.61
C THR A 870 10.59 12.71 34.38
N GLY A 871 11.77 12.77 33.75
CA GLY A 871 13.03 12.29 34.34
C GLY A 871 13.12 10.76 34.47
N LYS A 872 12.13 10.03 33.94
CA LYS A 872 12.11 8.56 33.89
C LYS A 872 12.24 8.11 32.44
N LYS A 873 12.79 6.93 32.22
CA LYS A 873 12.77 6.34 30.88
C LYS A 873 11.32 5.99 30.54
N GLN A 874 10.77 6.73 29.59
CA GLN A 874 9.45 6.50 29.02
C GLN A 874 9.63 5.92 27.62
N ASP A 875 8.89 4.87 27.30
CA ASP A 875 8.96 4.20 26.01
C ASP A 875 7.53 4.03 25.49
N ILE A 876 7.17 4.88 24.53
CA ILE A 876 5.86 4.84 23.88
C ILE A 876 5.98 3.83 22.75
N THR A 877 5.50 2.62 23.01
CA THR A 877 5.64 1.47 22.10
C THR A 877 4.45 1.31 21.15
N ARG A 878 3.33 1.99 21.42
CA ARG A 878 2.13 1.97 20.59
C ARG A 878 1.75 3.39 20.21
N ILE A 879 1.80 3.72 18.93
CA ILE A 879 1.28 4.97 18.38
C ILE A 879 0.43 4.60 17.18
N ASP A 880 -0.85 4.94 17.24
CA ASP A 880 -1.82 4.63 16.19
C ASP A 880 -1.94 5.82 15.23
N ILE A 881 -2.29 5.56 13.97
CA ILE A 881 -2.64 6.59 12.99
C ILE A 881 -4.14 6.48 12.77
N GLY A 882 -4.85 7.58 13.00
CA GLY A 882 -6.29 7.66 12.86
C GLY A 882 -6.71 8.85 12.01
N GLN A 883 -8.02 9.06 11.96
CA GLN A 883 -8.63 10.24 11.35
C GLN A 883 -9.44 10.95 12.43
N GLY A 884 -9.49 12.27 12.39
CA GLY A 884 -10.34 13.05 13.29
C GLY A 884 -10.98 14.19 12.53
N THR A 885 -12.16 14.60 12.99
CA THR A 885 -12.70 15.91 12.67
C THR A 885 -12.36 16.89 13.76
N PHE A 886 -12.01 18.11 13.38
CA PHE A 886 -11.85 19.25 14.28
C PHE A 886 -12.34 20.49 13.55
N GLU A 887 -13.27 21.23 14.14
CA GLU A 887 -13.85 22.46 13.55
C GLU A 887 -14.39 22.24 12.12
N GLY A 888 -14.88 21.04 11.83
CA GLY A 888 -15.43 20.68 10.52
C GLY A 888 -14.39 20.42 9.43
N ALA A 889 -13.11 20.24 9.76
CA ALA A 889 -12.07 19.72 8.87
C ALA A 889 -11.69 18.28 9.26
N MET A 890 -11.38 17.43 8.28
CA MET A 890 -10.96 16.04 8.50
C MET A 890 -9.45 15.91 8.27
N ASN A 891 -8.70 15.45 9.28
CA ASN A 891 -7.25 15.37 9.25
C ASN A 891 -6.73 13.96 9.62
N GLU A 892 -5.58 13.58 9.04
CA GLU A 892 -4.81 12.43 9.51
C GLU A 892 -4.06 12.79 10.79
N ASN A 893 -4.28 12.00 11.84
CA ASN A 893 -3.77 12.31 13.18
C ASN A 893 -2.94 11.15 13.74
N MET A 894 -1.86 11.50 14.45
CA MET A 894 -1.14 10.57 15.31
C MET A 894 -1.86 10.48 16.66
N ARG A 895 -2.15 9.26 17.11
CA ARG A 895 -2.74 8.96 18.42
C ARG A 895 -1.67 8.36 19.33
N ILE A 896 -1.20 9.14 20.29
CA ILE A 896 -0.10 8.79 21.18
C ILE A 896 -0.67 8.54 22.59
N PRO A 897 -0.70 7.29 23.09
CA PRO A 897 -1.11 6.99 24.45
C PRO A 897 -0.05 7.49 25.44
N LEU A 898 -0.47 8.37 26.33
CA LEU A 898 0.34 8.87 27.44
C LEU A 898 0.14 7.93 28.63
N GLY A 899 1.18 7.15 28.92
CA GLY A 899 1.12 6.06 29.90
C GLY A 899 0.73 6.48 31.31
N GLU A 900 0.46 5.50 32.15
CA GLU A 900 0.02 5.71 33.53
C GLU A 900 1.05 6.46 34.40
N GLY A 901 0.55 7.17 35.41
CA GLY A 901 1.38 7.87 36.40
C GLY A 901 1.93 9.23 35.95
N LEU A 902 1.46 9.78 34.82
CA LEU A 902 1.71 11.16 34.42
C LEU A 902 0.76 12.10 35.16
N SER A 903 1.29 13.19 35.71
CA SER A 903 0.49 14.29 36.25
C SER A 903 -0.03 15.17 35.11
N ASP A 904 -1.11 15.93 35.37
CA ASP A 904 -1.61 16.92 34.40
C ASP A 904 -0.52 17.92 33.98
N THR A 905 0.38 18.30 34.89
CA THR A 905 1.55 19.13 34.54
C THR A 905 2.45 18.48 33.51
N HIS A 906 2.77 17.20 33.65
CA HIS A 906 3.60 16.47 32.67
C HIS A 906 2.88 16.33 31.33
N ILE A 907 1.58 16.04 31.37
CA ILE A 907 0.74 15.95 30.16
C ILE A 907 0.71 17.30 29.44
N ASN A 908 0.39 18.38 30.14
CA ASN A 908 0.33 19.73 29.57
C ASN A 908 1.69 20.17 29.00
N GLN A 909 2.80 19.86 29.68
CA GLN A 909 4.14 20.15 29.17
C GLN A 909 4.46 19.35 27.90
N PHE A 910 4.07 18.07 27.85
CA PHE A 910 4.23 17.24 26.66
C PHE A 910 3.42 17.80 25.49
N LEU A 911 2.14 18.10 25.74
CA LEU A 911 1.23 18.71 24.76
C LEU A 911 1.77 20.03 24.22
N ALA A 912 2.26 20.91 25.09
CA ALA A 912 2.85 22.19 24.67
C ALA A 912 4.10 22.01 23.79
N VAL A 913 4.99 21.05 24.10
CA VAL A 913 6.16 20.77 23.26
C VAL A 913 5.75 20.23 21.88
N MET A 914 4.78 19.32 21.84
CA MET A 914 4.25 18.77 20.59
C MET A 914 3.54 19.85 19.76
N GLY A 915 2.66 20.64 20.40
CA GLY A 915 1.91 21.73 19.78
C GLY A 915 2.80 22.82 19.19
N ASP A 916 3.81 23.30 19.94
CA ASP A 916 4.79 24.27 19.41
C ASP A 916 5.63 23.66 18.28
N GLY A 917 6.04 22.41 18.45
CA GLY A 917 6.91 21.71 17.50
C GLY A 917 6.25 21.47 16.14
N LEU A 918 4.94 21.25 16.14
CA LEU A 918 4.13 20.91 14.96
C LEU A 918 3.12 22.00 14.58
N LYS A 919 3.21 23.20 15.19
CA LYS A 919 2.33 24.35 14.97
C LYS A 919 0.82 24.00 15.06
N GLN A 920 0.41 23.32 16.11
CA GLN A 920 -1.00 22.95 16.29
C GLN A 920 -1.80 24.13 16.87
N ASN A 921 -3.05 24.34 16.42
CA ASN A 921 -3.97 25.31 17.04
C ASN A 921 -4.30 24.90 18.49
N GLY A 922 -4.62 23.62 18.65
CA GLY A 922 -4.92 23.00 19.92
C GLY A 922 -4.28 21.63 20.01
N THR A 923 -3.86 21.24 21.21
CA THR A 923 -3.26 19.92 21.43
C THR A 923 -4.00 19.20 22.56
N PRO A 924 -4.96 18.30 22.26
CA PRO A 924 -5.69 17.57 23.27
C PRO A 924 -4.97 16.28 23.72
N ALA A 925 -5.18 15.89 24.98
CA ALA A 925 -4.99 14.52 25.47
C ALA A 925 -6.27 14.04 26.15
N SER A 926 -7.00 13.16 25.48
CA SER A 926 -8.34 12.74 25.88
C SER A 926 -8.38 11.28 26.33
N ARG A 927 -9.24 10.98 27.30
CA ARG A 927 -9.53 9.62 27.75
C ARG A 927 -11.01 9.33 27.53
N TYR A 928 -11.28 8.14 26.99
CA TYR A 928 -12.62 7.60 26.79
C TYR A 928 -12.77 6.37 27.67
N ARG A 929 -13.31 6.55 28.88
CA ARG A 929 -13.49 5.45 29.83
C ARG A 929 -14.85 4.82 29.60
N ALA A 930 -14.89 3.56 29.15
CA ALA A 930 -16.13 2.81 29.05
C ALA A 930 -16.82 2.69 30.42
N VAL A 931 -18.12 2.95 30.45
CA VAL A 931 -18.98 2.90 31.65
C VAL A 931 -20.34 2.29 31.28
N ASN A 932 -21.13 1.89 32.27
CA ASN A 932 -22.51 1.52 32.02
C ASN A 932 -23.38 2.77 31.90
N ALA A 933 -24.47 2.69 31.13
CA ALA A 933 -25.35 3.84 30.87
C ALA A 933 -25.88 4.49 32.16
N GLY A 934 -26.15 3.69 33.20
CA GLY A 934 -26.65 4.16 34.50
C GLY A 934 -25.59 4.59 35.52
N ASP A 935 -24.30 4.48 35.21
CA ASP A 935 -23.23 4.85 36.15
C ASP A 935 -23.19 6.38 36.35
N VAL A 936 -22.80 6.82 37.54
CA VAL A 936 -22.56 8.25 37.83
C VAL A 936 -21.36 8.74 37.03
N VAL A 937 -21.49 9.87 36.34
CA VAL A 937 -20.41 10.48 35.57
C VAL A 937 -19.26 10.84 36.51
N ALA A 938 -18.04 10.42 36.15
CA ALA A 938 -16.86 10.71 36.94
C ALA A 938 -16.63 12.23 37.11
N GLU A 939 -16.06 12.63 38.24
CA GLU A 939 -15.75 14.04 38.51
C GLU A 939 -14.84 14.64 37.42
N GLY A 940 -15.25 15.79 36.85
CA GLY A 940 -14.56 16.45 35.76
C GLY A 940 -14.62 15.73 34.42
N ALA A 941 -15.51 14.74 34.26
CA ALA A 941 -15.81 14.09 33.00
C ALA A 941 -17.20 14.49 32.47
N VAL A 942 -17.43 14.26 31.18
CA VAL A 942 -18.73 14.41 30.53
C VAL A 942 -19.10 13.10 29.86
N ARG A 943 -20.36 12.69 29.99
CA ARG A 943 -20.87 11.48 29.33
C ARG A 943 -21.02 11.74 27.84
N THR A 944 -20.41 10.87 27.03
CA THR A 944 -20.60 10.79 25.59
C THR A 944 -20.63 9.31 25.19
N TYR A 945 -20.44 9.00 23.90
CA TYR A 945 -20.48 7.64 23.39
C TYR A 945 -19.32 7.34 22.44
N SER A 946 -18.95 6.06 22.39
CA SER A 946 -18.13 5.50 21.34
C SER A 946 -18.98 4.52 20.52
N MET A 947 -18.88 4.58 19.20
CA MET A 947 -19.44 3.58 18.29
C MET A 947 -18.35 2.61 17.85
N PHE A 948 -18.72 1.36 17.64
CA PHE A 948 -17.86 0.36 17.03
C PHE A 948 -18.59 -0.33 15.89
N ILE A 949 -17.98 -0.29 14.70
CA ILE A 949 -18.51 -0.87 13.48
C ILE A 949 -17.63 -2.06 13.11
N HIS A 950 -18.22 -3.25 13.07
CA HIS A 950 -17.52 -4.48 12.71
C HIS A 950 -17.12 -4.52 11.23
N ALA A 951 -15.89 -4.98 10.96
CA ALA A 951 -15.41 -5.41 9.63
C ALA A 951 -15.56 -4.46 8.42
N THR A 952 -15.86 -3.17 8.59
CA THR A 952 -15.95 -2.22 7.45
C THR A 952 -14.65 -1.44 7.20
N ASP A 953 -14.29 -1.34 5.92
CA ASP A 953 -13.32 -0.40 5.41
C ASP A 953 -14.07 0.84 4.89
N GLY A 954 -13.73 2.02 5.43
CA GLY A 954 -14.28 3.28 4.97
C GLY A 954 -15.51 3.72 5.77
N VAL A 955 -15.25 4.59 6.74
CA VAL A 955 -16.28 5.35 7.43
C VAL A 955 -16.10 6.80 7.01
N ASP A 956 -17.15 7.45 6.50
CA ASP A 956 -17.11 8.87 6.21
C ASP A 956 -17.24 9.66 7.52
N ALA A 957 -16.09 9.91 8.16
CA ALA A 957 -15.99 10.64 9.41
C ALA A 957 -16.67 12.02 9.34
N MET A 958 -16.61 12.69 8.18
CA MET A 958 -17.19 14.02 8.01
C MET A 958 -18.71 13.96 7.90
N ASN A 959 -19.27 13.00 7.16
CA ASN A 959 -20.72 12.81 7.11
C ASN A 959 -21.28 12.42 8.50
N ILE A 960 -20.57 11.57 9.23
CA ILE A 960 -20.93 11.18 10.60
C ILE A 960 -20.88 12.39 11.53
N SER A 961 -19.77 13.14 11.54
CA SER A 961 -19.64 14.34 12.37
C SER A 961 -20.77 15.35 12.10
N LYS A 962 -21.06 15.63 10.82
CA LYS A 962 -22.16 16.54 10.42
C LYS A 962 -23.52 16.03 10.90
N SER A 963 -23.76 14.73 10.80
CA SER A 963 -25.03 14.12 11.22
C SER A 963 -25.18 14.11 12.74
N LEU A 964 -24.08 13.98 13.48
CA LEU A 964 -24.07 14.00 14.94
C LEU A 964 -24.13 15.43 15.50
N GLY A 965 -23.63 16.44 14.76
CA GLY A 965 -23.40 17.77 15.32
C GLY A 965 -22.26 17.81 16.34
N HIS A 966 -21.36 16.84 16.27
CA HIS A 966 -20.21 16.68 17.16
C HIS A 966 -18.98 16.29 16.33
N ASP A 967 -17.80 16.69 16.81
CA ASP A 967 -16.55 16.17 16.25
C ASP A 967 -16.35 14.70 16.61
N VAL A 968 -15.63 13.96 15.76
CA VAL A 968 -15.39 12.53 15.94
C VAL A 968 -13.93 12.17 15.73
N SER A 969 -13.44 11.20 16.51
CA SER A 969 -12.16 10.53 16.27
C SER A 969 -12.41 9.12 15.76
N VAL A 970 -11.97 8.84 14.54
CA VAL A 970 -12.10 7.55 13.88
C VAL A 970 -10.79 6.78 13.95
N THR A 971 -10.85 5.55 14.42
CA THR A 971 -9.70 4.66 14.56
C THR A 971 -9.99 3.31 13.98
N HIS A 972 -9.16 2.93 13.01
CA HIS A 972 -9.18 1.59 12.45
C HIS A 972 -8.40 0.65 13.36
N ILE A 973 -9.14 -0.20 14.06
CA ILE A 973 -8.61 -1.27 14.90
C ILE A 973 -8.72 -2.61 14.15
N SER A 974 -8.17 -3.66 14.76
CA SER A 974 -7.89 -4.91 14.07
C SER A 974 -9.14 -5.69 13.65
N ASN A 975 -10.26 -5.53 14.36
CA ASN A 975 -11.54 -6.19 14.07
C ASN A 975 -12.65 -5.22 13.63
N GLY A 976 -12.34 -3.95 13.37
CA GLY A 976 -13.35 -2.99 12.92
C GLY A 976 -12.94 -1.55 13.10
N THR A 977 -13.90 -0.65 13.04
CA THR A 977 -13.67 0.79 13.13
C THR A 977 -14.34 1.35 14.38
N ARG A 978 -13.55 1.97 15.25
CA ARG A 978 -14.02 2.66 16.44
C ARG A 978 -14.17 4.15 16.14
N ILE A 979 -15.30 4.72 16.53
CA ILE A 979 -15.62 6.14 16.37
C ILE A 979 -15.89 6.69 17.77
N ASP A 980 -14.98 7.52 18.26
CA ASP A 980 -15.13 8.20 19.53
C ASP A 980 -15.78 9.57 19.30
N ILE A 981 -16.91 9.85 19.95
CA ILE A 981 -17.62 11.13 19.80
C ILE A 981 -17.06 12.14 20.79
N ILE A 982 -16.53 13.24 20.27
CA ILE A 982 -15.90 14.31 21.05
C ILE A 982 -17.01 15.25 21.56
N PRO A 983 -17.10 15.51 22.87
CA PRO A 983 -18.01 16.52 23.40
C PRO A 983 -17.74 17.89 22.79
N ASN A 984 -18.78 18.68 22.59
CA ASN A 984 -18.64 20.07 22.14
C ASN A 984 -18.06 20.91 23.29
N PHE A 985 -17.19 21.87 22.96
CA PHE A 985 -16.65 22.82 23.92
C PHE A 985 -17.36 24.16 23.72
N ASN A 986 -17.95 24.71 24.79
CA ASN A 986 -18.49 26.06 24.75
C ASN A 986 -17.38 27.12 24.93
N ASP A 987 -17.70 28.41 24.73
CA ASP A 987 -16.73 29.51 24.88
C ASP A 987 -16.15 29.61 26.30
N ALA A 988 -16.80 29.03 27.30
CA ALA A 988 -16.33 28.94 28.67
C ALA A 988 -15.42 27.71 28.92
N GLY A 989 -15.20 26.87 27.90
CA GLY A 989 -14.44 25.63 27.97
C GLY A 989 -15.18 24.47 28.63
N GLU A 990 -16.48 24.61 28.90
CA GLU A 990 -17.31 23.53 29.42
C GLU A 990 -17.64 22.55 28.29
N MET A 991 -17.66 21.26 28.63
CA MET A 991 -17.90 20.18 27.68
C MET A 991 -19.40 19.82 27.69
N ASP A 992 -19.98 19.63 26.52
CA ASP A 992 -21.35 19.13 26.34
C ASP A 992 -21.36 17.86 25.49
N GLY A 993 -21.90 16.78 26.06
CA GLY A 993 -21.89 15.45 25.46
C GLY A 993 -23.14 15.17 24.64
N ILE A 994 -23.06 14.23 23.70
CA ILE A 994 -24.22 13.82 22.91
C ILE A 994 -25.15 12.92 23.74
N THR A 995 -26.47 13.01 23.50
CA THR A 995 -27.45 12.07 24.10
C THR A 995 -27.57 10.77 23.29
N LEU A 996 -28.03 9.69 23.93
CA LEU A 996 -28.25 8.41 23.24
C LEU A 996 -29.32 8.52 22.15
N ASP A 997 -30.38 9.29 22.39
CA ASP A 997 -31.46 9.47 21.42
C ASP A 997 -30.96 10.20 20.17
N THR A 998 -30.21 11.30 20.36
CA THR A 998 -29.57 12.02 19.25
C THR A 998 -28.61 11.13 18.46
N LEU A 999 -27.82 10.30 19.14
CA LEU A 999 -26.93 9.35 18.50
C LEU A 999 -27.70 8.31 17.68
N ASN A 1000 -28.74 7.71 18.25
CA ASN A 1000 -29.54 6.69 17.57
C ASN A 1000 -30.25 7.25 16.34
N ASP A 1001 -30.76 8.49 16.41
CA ASP A 1001 -31.38 9.17 15.28
C ASP A 1001 -30.37 9.48 14.17
N ALA A 1002 -29.17 9.94 14.54
CA ALA A 1002 -28.10 10.17 13.58
C ALA A 1002 -27.67 8.87 12.88
N VAL A 1003 -27.46 7.78 13.63
CA VAL A 1003 -27.05 6.46 13.07
C VAL A 1003 -28.07 5.97 12.03
N LYS A 1004 -29.37 6.09 12.32
CA LYS A 1004 -30.44 5.74 11.36
C LYS A 1004 -30.40 6.59 10.10
N SER A 1005 -29.92 7.84 10.19
CA SER A 1005 -29.88 8.77 9.07
C SER A 1005 -28.70 8.54 8.13
N PHE A 1006 -27.50 8.25 8.66
CA PHE A 1006 -26.29 8.18 7.82
C PHE A 1006 -25.84 6.76 7.46
N ALA A 1007 -26.31 5.74 8.18
CA ALA A 1007 -25.99 4.34 7.89
C ALA A 1007 -27.13 3.38 8.30
N PRO A 1008 -28.33 3.52 7.69
CA PRO A 1008 -29.48 2.68 8.03
C PRO A 1008 -29.19 1.18 7.85
N GLU A 1009 -28.39 0.81 6.85
CA GLU A 1009 -27.96 -0.56 6.59
C GLU A 1009 -26.94 -1.11 7.62
N LEU A 1010 -26.22 -0.23 8.33
CA LEU A 1010 -25.26 -0.63 9.35
C LEU A 1010 -25.82 -0.55 10.77
N ALA A 1011 -27.03 0.00 10.96
CA ALA A 1011 -27.58 0.28 12.29
C ALA A 1011 -27.60 -0.94 13.22
N GLU A 1012 -27.87 -2.13 12.68
CA GLU A 1012 -27.86 -3.39 13.45
C GLU A 1012 -26.45 -3.93 13.76
N SER A 1013 -25.44 -3.45 13.03
CA SER A 1013 -24.03 -3.87 13.16
C SER A 1013 -23.18 -2.92 14.04
N ILE A 1014 -23.78 -1.82 14.52
CA ILE A 1014 -23.08 -0.80 15.31
C ILE A 1014 -23.25 -1.09 16.81
N SER A 1015 -22.15 -1.37 17.49
CA SER A 1015 -22.09 -1.42 18.95
C SER A 1015 -21.90 -0.02 19.50
N VAL A 1016 -22.85 0.47 20.29
CA VAL A 1016 -22.74 1.76 21.00
C VAL A 1016 -22.34 1.53 22.45
N MET A 1017 -21.33 2.26 22.92
CA MET A 1017 -20.81 2.17 24.28
C MET A 1017 -20.84 3.55 24.95
N PRO A 1018 -21.47 3.70 26.13
CA PRO A 1018 -21.34 4.93 26.91
C PRO A 1018 -19.92 5.07 27.42
N VAL A 1019 -19.38 6.29 27.33
CA VAL A 1019 -18.03 6.61 27.80
C VAL A 1019 -18.02 7.91 28.59
N ASP A 1020 -17.28 7.93 29.69
CA ASP A 1020 -16.93 9.15 30.40
C ASP A 1020 -15.69 9.77 29.74
N PHE A 1021 -15.85 10.97 29.18
CA PHE A 1021 -14.82 11.73 28.49
C PHE A 1021 -14.15 12.73 29.43
N ASN A 1022 -12.81 12.74 29.45
CA ASN A 1022 -12.00 13.75 30.11
C ASN A 1022 -10.83 14.13 29.20
N SER A 1023 -10.49 15.42 29.10
CA SER A 1023 -9.38 15.87 28.27
C SER A 1023 -8.56 16.96 28.95
N ASN A 1024 -7.24 16.91 28.75
CA ASN A 1024 -6.41 18.11 28.81
C ASN A 1024 -6.43 18.75 27.44
N TYR A 1025 -6.52 20.08 27.37
CA TYR A 1025 -6.45 20.82 26.12
C TYR A 1025 -5.51 21.99 26.30
N ILE A 1026 -4.51 22.11 25.43
CA ILE A 1026 -3.58 23.24 25.40
C ILE A 1026 -3.78 24.00 24.11
N ASP A 1027 -4.17 25.26 24.24
CA ASP A 1027 -4.22 26.20 23.12
C ASP A 1027 -2.82 26.70 22.74
N ILE A 1028 -2.62 27.04 21.47
CA ILE A 1028 -1.34 27.56 20.99
C ILE A 1028 -0.90 28.83 21.74
N SER A 1029 -1.84 29.67 22.16
CA SER A 1029 -1.58 30.89 22.93
C SER A 1029 -0.94 30.60 24.29
N GLU A 1030 -1.29 29.48 24.92
CA GLU A 1030 -0.77 29.08 26.23
C GLU A 1030 0.58 28.36 26.15
N THR A 1031 0.86 27.77 25.00
CA THR A 1031 2.00 26.86 24.77
C THR A 1031 3.34 27.47 25.18
N LYS A 1032 3.60 28.74 24.85
CA LYS A 1032 4.85 29.44 25.24
C LYS A 1032 4.99 29.55 26.75
N SER A 1033 3.89 29.86 27.46
CA SER A 1033 3.89 29.97 28.92
C SER A 1033 4.21 28.63 29.57
N ILE A 1034 3.60 27.54 29.08
CA ILE A 1034 3.79 26.19 29.61
C ILE A 1034 5.21 25.70 29.34
N ILE A 1035 5.74 25.90 28.13
CA ILE A 1035 7.13 25.53 27.78
C ILE A 1035 8.12 26.22 28.72
N SER A 1036 7.89 27.49 29.07
CA SER A 1036 8.75 28.21 30.01
C SER A 1036 8.80 27.57 31.41
N THR A 1037 7.77 26.80 31.79
CA THR A 1037 7.72 26.08 33.07
C THR A 1037 8.52 24.78 33.07
N ILE A 1038 8.88 24.20 31.92
CA ILE A 1038 9.55 22.88 31.85
C ILE A 1038 10.89 22.92 32.60
N SER A 1039 11.73 23.91 32.33
CA SER A 1039 13.01 24.09 33.01
C SER A 1039 12.85 24.28 34.53
N LYS A 1040 11.77 24.95 34.95
CA LYS A 1040 11.42 25.11 36.36
C LYS A 1040 11.00 23.78 36.97
N SER A 1041 10.12 23.03 36.33
CA SER A 1041 9.66 21.70 36.77
C SER A 1041 10.83 20.72 36.93
N ILE A 1042 11.70 20.63 35.93
CA ILE A 1042 12.93 19.80 35.98
C ILE A 1042 13.85 20.25 37.13
N THR A 1043 13.90 21.56 37.40
CA THR A 1043 14.67 22.09 38.53
C THR A 1043 14.04 21.74 39.88
N ASP A 1044 12.73 21.85 40.01
CA ASP A 1044 12.01 21.52 41.25
C ASP A 1044 12.08 20.00 41.54
N ASP A 1045 12.03 19.14 40.52
CA ASP A 1045 12.32 17.70 40.65
C ASP A 1045 13.72 17.46 41.23
N ALA A 1046 14.73 18.14 40.69
CA ALA A 1046 16.10 18.01 41.16
C ALA A 1046 16.24 18.52 42.61
N VAL A 1047 15.53 19.60 42.97
CA VAL A 1047 15.45 20.11 44.35
C VAL A 1047 14.84 19.04 45.27
N ALA A 1048 13.73 18.41 44.88
CA ALA A 1048 13.08 17.37 45.67
C ALA A 1048 14.00 16.16 45.90
N GLN A 1049 14.67 15.67 44.85
CA GLN A 1049 15.64 14.57 44.95
C GLN A 1049 16.86 14.92 45.82
N MET A 1050 17.33 16.17 45.74
CA MET A 1050 18.40 16.65 46.61
C MET A 1050 17.94 16.81 48.06
N LYS A 1051 16.70 17.25 48.29
CA LYS A 1051 16.10 17.37 49.63
C LYS A 1051 15.94 16.01 50.29
N GLU A 1052 15.58 14.99 49.54
CA GLU A 1052 15.57 13.60 50.01
C GLU A 1052 16.99 13.11 50.36
N ALA A 1053 17.99 13.48 49.55
CA ALA A 1053 19.38 13.13 49.82
C ALA A 1053 19.99 13.89 51.02
N LEU A 1054 19.48 15.10 51.29
CA LEU A 1054 19.94 16.10 52.26
C LEU A 1054 18.75 16.65 53.08
N PRO A 1055 18.12 15.85 53.96
CA PRO A 1055 16.88 16.22 54.63
C PRO A 1055 16.99 17.48 55.51
N ASN A 1056 18.19 17.77 56.04
CA ASN A 1056 18.44 18.91 56.93
C ASN A 1056 18.79 20.21 56.19
N GLU A 1057 19.05 20.16 54.87
CA GLU A 1057 19.43 21.35 54.10
C GLU A 1057 18.22 22.22 53.75
N SER A 1058 18.41 23.53 53.74
CA SER A 1058 17.36 24.45 53.30
C SER A 1058 17.14 24.35 51.79
N ILE A 1059 15.89 24.55 51.32
CA ILE A 1059 15.57 24.59 49.88
C ILE A 1059 16.40 25.67 49.18
N LYS A 1060 16.66 26.81 49.85
CA LYS A 1060 17.51 27.89 49.34
C LYS A 1060 18.96 27.43 49.10
N SER A 1061 19.54 26.69 50.05
CA SER A 1061 20.88 26.09 49.92
C SER A 1061 20.94 25.10 48.76
N ILE A 1062 19.93 24.23 48.65
CA ILE A 1062 19.82 23.23 47.57
C ILE A 1062 19.73 23.92 46.20
N ARG A 1063 18.86 24.93 46.05
CA ARG A 1063 18.73 25.70 44.80
C ARG A 1063 20.04 26.40 44.43
N LYS A 1064 20.74 27.00 45.40
CA LYS A 1064 22.06 27.61 45.17
C LYS A 1064 23.09 26.58 44.69
N ALA A 1065 23.08 25.37 45.24
CA ALA A 1065 23.96 24.28 44.83
C ALA A 1065 23.65 23.76 43.41
N LEU A 1066 22.40 23.86 42.95
CA LEU A 1066 22.01 23.51 41.59
C LEU A 1066 22.40 24.57 40.55
N THR A 1067 22.42 25.86 40.93
CA THR A 1067 22.75 26.98 40.04
C THR A 1067 24.24 27.30 39.96
N GLY A 1068 24.99 27.09 41.05
CA GLY A 1068 26.46 27.13 41.02
C GLY A 1068 27.00 25.87 40.35
N ALA A 1069 28.19 25.92 39.73
CA ALA A 1069 28.83 24.84 38.97
C ALA A 1069 29.20 23.59 39.82
N GLY A 1070 28.24 23.02 40.55
CA GLY A 1070 28.36 21.78 41.29
C GLY A 1070 29.44 21.78 42.35
N ASP A 1071 29.61 22.86 43.12
CA ASP A 1071 30.50 22.84 44.28
C ASP A 1071 29.86 22.03 45.42
N PHE A 1072 29.86 20.72 45.22
CA PHE A 1072 29.42 19.73 46.19
C PHE A 1072 30.52 19.39 47.20
N GLN A 1073 31.66 20.10 47.20
CA GLN A 1073 32.80 19.79 48.08
C GLN A 1073 32.44 20.01 49.55
N SER A 1074 31.52 20.93 49.82
CA SER A 1074 30.97 21.20 51.15
C SER A 1074 30.13 20.04 51.73
N TYR A 1075 29.69 19.09 50.91
CA TYR A 1075 28.91 17.93 51.37
C TYR A 1075 29.78 16.70 51.65
N PRO A 1076 29.34 15.77 52.53
CA PRO A 1076 30.05 14.52 52.78
C PRO A 1076 30.32 13.72 51.51
N ALA A 1077 31.51 13.12 51.41
CA ALA A 1077 31.95 12.35 50.23
C ALA A 1077 30.95 11.26 49.81
N SER A 1078 30.29 10.61 50.79
CA SER A 1078 29.25 9.59 50.57
C SER A 1078 28.01 10.11 49.81
N LYS A 1079 27.74 11.43 49.87
CA LYS A 1079 26.59 12.07 49.20
C LYS A 1079 26.98 12.75 47.87
N ARG A 1080 28.24 13.18 47.71
CA ARG A 1080 28.72 13.92 46.51
C ARG A 1080 28.38 13.22 45.20
N LYS A 1081 28.56 11.90 45.12
CA LYS A 1081 28.25 11.13 43.90
C LYS A 1081 26.77 11.19 43.52
N ARG A 1082 25.87 11.07 44.51
CA ARG A 1082 24.41 11.18 44.29
C ARG A 1082 24.02 12.59 43.87
N LEU A 1083 24.56 13.62 44.52
CA LEU A 1083 24.27 15.03 44.20
C LEU A 1083 24.77 15.43 42.80
N LYS A 1084 26.00 15.03 42.44
CA LYS A 1084 26.54 15.22 41.08
C LYS A 1084 25.65 14.55 40.04
N ARG A 1085 25.18 13.32 40.30
CA ARG A 1085 24.26 12.61 39.42
C ARG A 1085 22.95 13.39 39.23
N ILE A 1086 22.33 13.89 40.31
CA ILE A 1086 21.08 14.68 40.22
C ILE A 1086 21.30 15.97 39.43
N TRP A 1087 22.42 16.67 39.67
CA TRP A 1087 22.74 17.90 38.93
C TRP A 1087 23.00 17.64 37.44
N SER A 1088 23.82 16.64 37.11
CA SER A 1088 24.08 16.25 35.72
C SER A 1088 22.80 15.79 35.02
N ASP A 1089 21.94 15.06 35.71
CA ASP A 1089 20.64 14.64 35.20
C ASP A 1089 19.73 15.84 34.88
N ARG A 1090 19.66 16.83 35.78
CA ARG A 1090 18.94 18.09 35.55
C ARG A 1090 19.45 18.83 34.30
N GLN A 1091 20.76 19.02 34.18
CA GLN A 1091 21.36 19.72 33.03
C GLN A 1091 21.07 18.98 31.72
N ARG A 1092 21.25 17.65 31.73
CA ARG A 1092 20.94 16.80 30.58
C ARG A 1092 19.47 16.94 30.18
N ARG A 1093 18.53 16.82 31.13
CA ARG A 1093 17.08 16.93 30.85
C ARG A 1093 16.69 18.29 30.25
N ILE A 1094 17.24 19.41 30.76
CA ILE A 1094 16.96 20.75 30.21
C ILE A 1094 17.51 20.88 28.78
N SER A 1095 18.73 20.40 28.53
CA SER A 1095 19.34 20.38 27.20
C SER A 1095 18.55 19.48 26.24
N ASP A 1096 18.16 18.29 26.69
CA ASP A 1096 17.42 17.31 25.91
C ASP A 1096 16.06 17.88 25.49
N ALA A 1097 15.29 18.47 26.41
CA ALA A 1097 14.00 19.09 26.11
C ALA A 1097 14.11 20.22 25.07
N SER A 1098 15.14 21.05 25.18
CA SER A 1098 15.41 22.13 24.21
C SER A 1098 15.84 21.58 22.85
N GLY A 1099 16.71 20.57 22.84
CA GLY A 1099 17.21 19.92 21.62
C GLY A 1099 16.09 19.17 20.86
N GLN A 1100 15.22 18.46 21.59
CA GLN A 1100 14.07 17.76 21.02
C GLN A 1100 13.07 18.73 20.38
N ARG A 1101 12.81 19.88 21.01
CA ARG A 1101 11.97 20.94 20.43
C ARG A 1101 12.56 21.49 19.12
N ALA A 1102 13.87 21.70 19.06
CA ALA A 1102 14.55 22.10 17.82
C ALA A 1102 14.47 21.00 16.75
N GLU A 1103 14.49 19.73 17.15
CA GLU A 1103 14.32 18.59 16.26
C GLU A 1103 12.94 18.56 15.60
N PHE A 1104 11.85 18.78 16.37
CA PHE A 1104 10.50 18.93 15.81
C PHE A 1104 10.42 20.04 14.76
N LYS A 1105 10.96 21.21 15.06
CA LYS A 1105 10.96 22.35 14.11
C LYS A 1105 11.67 22.02 12.81
N ARG A 1106 12.75 21.23 12.84
CA ARG A 1106 13.45 20.75 11.63
C ARG A 1106 12.62 19.74 10.84
N ILE A 1107 11.93 18.83 11.53
CA ILE A 1107 11.02 17.87 10.89
C ILE A 1107 9.89 18.62 10.19
N LEU A 1108 9.24 19.57 10.89
CA LEU A 1108 8.17 20.39 10.34
C LEU A 1108 8.64 21.23 9.15
N ALA A 1109 9.78 21.93 9.25
CA ALA A 1109 10.31 22.74 8.15
C ALA A 1109 10.56 21.91 6.87
N ARG A 1110 10.97 20.64 7.02
CA ARG A 1110 11.11 19.72 5.89
C ARG A 1110 9.76 19.37 5.27
N GLN A 1111 8.77 19.06 6.10
CA GLN A 1111 7.42 18.79 5.64
C GLN A 1111 6.80 20.00 4.92
N GLU A 1112 6.94 21.20 5.50
CA GLU A 1112 6.45 22.45 4.91
C GLU A 1112 7.10 22.70 3.54
N LYS A 1113 8.39 22.40 3.39
CA LYS A 1113 9.08 22.46 2.10
C LYS A 1113 8.47 21.47 1.08
N GLU A 1114 8.32 20.20 1.45
CA GLU A 1114 7.77 19.16 0.57
C GLU A 1114 6.32 19.47 0.17
N ILE A 1115 5.50 19.99 1.10
CA ILE A 1115 4.13 20.46 0.84
C ILE A 1115 4.13 21.69 -0.08
N GLY A 1116 5.02 22.65 0.18
CA GLY A 1116 5.17 23.86 -0.64
C GLY A 1116 5.51 23.53 -2.10
N GLU A 1117 6.40 22.55 -2.33
CA GLU A 1117 6.74 22.06 -3.67
C GLU A 1117 5.53 21.47 -4.41
N VAL A 1118 4.63 20.79 -3.68
CA VAL A 1118 3.36 20.30 -4.26
C VAL A 1118 2.41 21.45 -4.57
N ALA A 1119 2.25 22.40 -3.65
CA ALA A 1119 1.41 23.58 -3.87
C ALA A 1119 1.89 24.41 -5.07
N ASP A 1120 3.20 24.63 -5.21
CA ASP A 1120 3.79 25.35 -6.34
C ASP A 1120 3.54 24.64 -7.67
N ARG A 1121 3.64 23.30 -7.68
CA ARG A 1121 3.31 22.49 -8.86
C ARG A 1121 1.82 22.64 -9.24
N LEU A 1122 0.92 22.53 -8.26
CA LEU A 1122 -0.52 22.66 -8.51
C LEU A 1122 -0.88 24.07 -8.99
N ALA A 1123 -0.29 25.11 -8.40
CA ALA A 1123 -0.48 26.50 -8.83
C ALA A 1123 -0.01 26.73 -10.27
N LYS A 1124 1.17 26.20 -10.65
CA LYS A 1124 1.67 26.27 -12.04
C LYS A 1124 0.72 25.58 -13.02
N ASN A 1125 0.17 24.43 -12.65
CA ASN A 1125 -0.79 23.71 -13.47
C ASN A 1125 -2.14 24.44 -13.63
N LYS A 1126 -2.52 25.28 -12.65
CA LYS A 1126 -3.71 26.15 -12.72
C LYS A 1126 -3.46 27.36 -13.61
N GLY A 1127 -2.32 28.03 -13.46
CA GLY A 1127 -1.96 29.24 -14.22
C GLY A 1127 -1.66 28.97 -15.70
N GLY A 1128 -1.23 27.76 -16.07
CA GLY A 1128 -1.06 27.37 -17.48
C GLY A 1128 -2.36 27.00 -18.22
N LYS A 1129 -3.51 27.02 -17.54
CA LYS A 1129 -4.84 26.73 -18.12
C LYS A 1129 -5.72 27.98 -18.31
N SER A 1130 -5.32 29.13 -17.78
CA SER A 1130 -5.94 30.45 -18.06
C SER A 1130 -5.21 31.11 -19.22
#